data_AF-A0AAD7N6R5-F1
#
_entry.id   AF-A0AAD7N6R5-F1
#
_cell.length_a   1.000
_cell.length_b   1.000
_cell.length_c   1.000
_cell.angle_alpha   90.00
_cell.angle_beta   90.00
_cell.angle_gamma   90.00
#
_symmetry.space_group_name_H-M   'P 1'
#
loop_
_entity.id
_entity.type
_entity.pdbx_description
1 polymer ?
#
loop_
_entity_poly.entity_id
_entity_poly.type
_entity_poly.pdbx_seq_one_letter_code
_entity_poly.pdbx_strand_id
1 'polypeptide(L)'
;MAGENPTHIPALDAYHDLEDVHKAAEALGLIVAAFLDDDLLPLDALYTNPEPCRLVLTRHDDLYAMLRESHASRNFSAVRNHRALRRQNGSCEIIKLLSEFLPILMAFIKKGWPKAWSLSAGTVVEDHVHAHIASLGIPDVYGEPSVLFHELGRFSADATLANRVNNIFVKGHHTFLVNTSGSGKTRLAFEGLCQHWGFYLVGAIDLNGIGSADLKHLVETHIGDETTSFREEALSLRDVAENVRLTHHCLRRLLLCRLLVFSMFADHVGITAEHKKMWFLMQALPRSIGPSNFGDIFSMLLPELADADGDYTKDYIHHLLRRLRGSFGENFHMFFVFDEAQVILGKHKAAFREGGESYPILKEMLDGLHGEFERHEISFVTVGTQIPKSGFRNSRNVDRHRWCSDTGAFDDENLHREYVSRYLPPSYVESRAGKAFLRAVWEWCRGRYRFTDALLATLARDGFRSPHSLLNDYIERGTGHRPQKNLEFLRTEKGERADIRITRIDCAALESAACRSLSSTLRDVLFHYSVTGRHPRPFGVDRIEIVDQAFGRFFDGQMSKIVVDEPIMLATVANWFCTNSGPYTGSLARSQRDSFLDVMQLYQPTGPQTFLAALVIYITHAFAQGHPVSKVFSFPHSAVPVWAKQKAEVVALNRPHGRQTWHYVAAHSSAAMLATDPTSPDGLISWLEHDNSGLPPFCLPSMGSPDLIFVLRLAEGTFIQIILQACATSTIIPNSKLREMIQDTDNANLFPFENPALHGRAIAALQVLPIGASATRRPPVLRVIASFPAPAQLKSATNKSTRGVAGLNTGVFKTLAAKIPASEILENMIEAVTGGKSDRKRSAVDSESLETTKRRRTSQSGTGVPTRRSTRSQRG
;
A
#
# COMPACT_ATOMS: atom_id res chain seq x y z
N MET A 1 12.49 -22.77 -46.32
CA MET A 1 12.44 -22.48 -47.76
C MET A 1 13.44 -21.37 -48.01
N ALA A 2 14.58 -21.67 -48.63
CA ALA A 2 15.64 -20.69 -48.89
C ALA A 2 16.26 -21.05 -50.24
N GLY A 3 15.98 -20.24 -51.26
CA GLY A 3 16.38 -20.52 -52.64
C GLY A 3 15.93 -19.50 -53.69
N GLU A 4 15.17 -18.47 -53.33
CA GLU A 4 14.87 -17.36 -54.24
C GLU A 4 15.80 -16.18 -53.98
N ASN A 5 16.33 -15.62 -55.06
CA ASN A 5 17.23 -14.48 -55.05
C ASN A 5 16.43 -13.24 -54.55
N PRO A 6 16.78 -12.61 -53.41
CA PRO A 6 15.96 -11.58 -52.76
C PRO A 6 15.86 -10.25 -53.55
N THR A 7 16.30 -10.20 -54.81
CA THR A 7 16.34 -8.99 -55.63
C THR A 7 15.28 -8.94 -56.73
N HIS A 8 14.39 -9.94 -56.81
CA HIS A 8 13.33 -9.94 -57.83
C HIS A 8 12.09 -9.17 -57.33
N ILE A 9 11.86 -7.98 -57.86
CA ILE A 9 10.66 -7.17 -57.59
C ILE A 9 9.72 -7.32 -58.79
N PRO A 10 8.70 -8.20 -58.74
CA PRO A 10 7.88 -8.55 -59.92
C PRO A 10 7.17 -7.35 -60.54
N ALA A 11 6.85 -6.34 -59.73
CA ALA A 11 6.20 -5.11 -60.18
C ALA A 11 7.08 -4.28 -61.15
N LEU A 12 8.40 -4.49 -61.16
CA LEU A 12 9.32 -3.79 -62.07
C LEU A 12 9.31 -4.36 -63.49
N ASP A 13 8.83 -5.58 -63.71
CA ASP A 13 8.78 -6.19 -65.03
C ASP A 13 7.89 -5.40 -66.02
N ALA A 14 7.00 -4.54 -65.51
CA ALA A 14 6.16 -3.65 -66.30
C ALA A 14 6.91 -2.44 -66.89
N TYR A 15 8.14 -2.15 -66.46
CA TYR A 15 8.90 -0.96 -66.85
C TYR A 15 10.05 -1.31 -67.80
N HIS A 16 9.74 -1.57 -69.08
CA HIS A 16 10.75 -2.00 -70.07
C HIS A 16 11.79 -0.94 -70.44
N ASP A 17 11.53 0.34 -70.12
CA ASP A 17 12.42 1.45 -70.45
C ASP A 17 12.34 2.55 -69.38
N LEU A 18 13.49 2.85 -68.78
CA LEU A 18 13.68 3.90 -67.75
C LEU A 18 14.41 5.14 -68.32
N GLU A 19 14.39 5.37 -69.64
CA GLU A 19 14.86 6.63 -70.27
C GLU A 19 13.98 7.83 -69.89
N ASP A 20 12.71 7.58 -69.56
CA ASP A 20 11.77 8.58 -69.05
C ASP A 20 11.88 8.70 -67.52
N VAL A 21 12.26 9.89 -67.05
CA VAL A 21 12.44 10.18 -65.62
C VAL A 21 11.16 9.97 -64.81
N HIS A 22 9.97 10.08 -65.43
CA HIS A 22 8.70 9.80 -64.76
C HIS A 22 8.53 8.31 -64.46
N LYS A 23 8.79 7.44 -65.45
CA LYS A 23 8.78 5.99 -65.27
C LYS A 23 9.89 5.51 -64.34
N ALA A 24 11.06 6.15 -64.43
CA ALA A 24 12.16 5.89 -63.51
C ALA A 24 11.84 6.31 -62.08
N ALA A 25 11.07 7.37 -61.87
CA ALA A 25 10.62 7.77 -60.56
C ALA A 25 9.61 6.78 -59.95
N GLU A 26 8.68 6.27 -60.75
CA GLU A 26 7.77 5.18 -60.34
C GLU A 26 8.53 3.90 -59.98
N ALA A 27 9.47 3.49 -60.84
CA ALA A 27 10.33 2.32 -60.61
C ALA A 27 11.21 2.51 -59.36
N LEU A 28 11.83 3.68 -59.19
CA LEU A 28 12.60 4.00 -57.98
C LEU A 28 11.73 3.88 -56.74
N GLY A 29 10.48 4.34 -56.82
CA GLY A 29 9.55 4.24 -55.70
C GLY A 29 9.23 2.79 -55.32
N LEU A 30 9.02 1.91 -56.30
CA LEU A 30 8.83 0.47 -56.06
C LEU A 30 10.09 -0.22 -55.53
N ILE A 31 11.27 0.20 -55.98
CA ILE A 31 12.57 -0.33 -55.54
C ILE A 31 12.87 0.08 -54.11
N VAL A 32 12.73 1.37 -53.82
CA VAL A 32 12.88 1.92 -52.49
C VAL A 32 11.84 1.29 -51.57
N ALA A 33 10.60 1.11 -52.04
CA ALA A 33 9.57 0.39 -51.31
C ALA A 33 9.96 -1.03 -50.92
N ALA A 34 10.50 -1.80 -51.86
CA ALA A 34 10.97 -3.16 -51.59
C ALA A 34 12.17 -3.18 -50.64
N PHE A 35 13.11 -2.25 -50.77
CA PHE A 35 14.24 -2.13 -49.84
C PHE A 35 13.79 -1.81 -48.43
N LEU A 36 12.81 -0.91 -48.31
CA LEU A 36 12.30 -0.49 -47.03
C LEU A 36 11.55 -1.65 -46.36
N ASP A 37 10.76 -2.43 -47.12
CA ASP A 37 10.11 -3.64 -46.61
C ASP A 37 11.14 -4.70 -46.16
N ASP A 38 12.18 -4.97 -46.98
CA ASP A 38 13.27 -5.90 -46.66
C ASP A 38 14.06 -5.48 -45.41
N ASP A 39 14.27 -4.17 -45.21
CA ASP A 39 15.05 -3.63 -44.09
C ASP A 39 14.22 -3.34 -42.84
N LEU A 40 12.92 -3.66 -42.84
CA LEU A 40 11.99 -3.24 -41.80
C LEU A 40 12.06 -1.73 -41.57
N LEU A 41 12.23 -0.98 -42.65
CA LEU A 41 12.20 0.46 -42.71
C LEU A 41 10.86 0.95 -43.27
N PRO A 42 10.47 2.19 -42.95
CA PRO A 42 9.20 2.75 -43.44
C PRO A 42 9.28 2.98 -44.93
N LEU A 43 8.23 2.63 -45.65
CA LEU A 43 7.89 3.26 -46.94
C LEU A 43 7.76 4.77 -46.73
N ASP A 44 8.82 5.52 -47.01
CA ASP A 44 8.74 6.98 -47.00
C ASP A 44 7.69 7.42 -48.03
N ALA A 45 6.75 8.27 -47.61
CA ALA A 45 5.75 8.87 -48.48
C ALA A 45 6.42 9.66 -49.62
N LEU A 46 7.65 10.16 -49.41
CA LEU A 46 8.46 10.77 -50.45
C LEU A 46 8.80 9.80 -51.57
N TYR A 47 9.07 8.53 -51.27
CA TYR A 47 9.48 7.55 -52.28
C TYR A 47 8.34 6.66 -52.77
N THR A 48 7.19 6.60 -52.09
CA THR A 48 5.98 5.98 -52.68
C THR A 48 5.23 6.88 -53.65
N ASN A 49 5.51 8.19 -53.62
CA ASN A 49 5.02 9.15 -54.59
C ASN A 49 6.05 9.33 -55.73
N PRO A 50 5.65 9.27 -57.02
CA PRO A 50 6.58 9.51 -58.12
C PRO A 50 7.20 10.91 -58.11
N GLU A 51 6.55 11.92 -57.54
CA GLU A 51 7.04 13.31 -57.61
C GLU A 51 8.34 13.57 -56.82
N PRO A 52 8.49 13.14 -55.55
CA PRO A 52 9.75 13.33 -54.85
C PRO A 52 10.84 12.38 -55.35
N CYS A 53 10.51 11.15 -55.77
CA CYS A 53 11.43 10.30 -56.53
C CYS A 53 11.98 11.02 -57.77
N ARG A 54 11.10 11.69 -58.53
CA ARG A 54 11.49 12.48 -59.70
C ARG A 54 12.39 13.65 -59.31
N LEU A 55 12.08 14.37 -58.24
CA LEU A 55 12.91 15.46 -57.75
C LEU A 55 14.31 14.98 -57.33
N VAL A 56 14.40 13.81 -56.68
CA VAL A 56 15.67 13.20 -56.30
C VAL A 56 16.46 12.76 -57.53
N LEU A 57 15.82 12.08 -58.50
CA LEU A 57 16.45 11.66 -59.75
C LEU A 57 16.93 12.86 -60.59
N THR A 58 16.18 13.96 -60.61
CA THR A 58 16.56 15.19 -61.33
C THR A 58 17.72 15.94 -60.66
N ARG A 59 17.91 15.75 -59.35
CA ARG A 59 19.02 16.36 -58.59
C ARG A 59 20.27 15.49 -58.56
N HIS A 60 20.16 14.22 -58.94
CA HIS A 60 21.18 13.19 -58.79
C HIS A 60 21.27 12.35 -60.06
N ASP A 61 21.90 12.90 -61.11
CA ASP A 61 22.14 12.20 -62.38
C ASP A 61 22.90 10.88 -62.18
N ASP A 62 23.74 10.79 -61.15
CA ASP A 62 24.47 9.59 -60.72
C ASP A 62 23.52 8.49 -60.23
N LEU A 63 22.51 8.85 -59.42
CA LEU A 63 21.46 7.91 -59.00
C LEU A 63 20.63 7.46 -60.19
N TYR A 64 20.30 8.37 -61.11
CA TYR A 64 19.46 8.05 -62.25
C TYR A 64 20.14 7.08 -63.22
N ALA A 65 21.42 7.33 -63.55
CA ALA A 65 22.22 6.41 -64.35
C ALA A 65 22.37 5.03 -63.66
N MET A 66 22.64 5.02 -62.35
CA MET A 66 22.75 3.80 -61.55
C MET A 66 21.45 3.00 -61.52
N LEU A 67 20.30 3.67 -61.38
CA LEU A 67 18.99 3.03 -61.40
C LEU A 67 18.73 2.31 -62.72
N ARG A 68 19.07 2.93 -63.85
CA ARG A 68 18.92 2.34 -65.18
C ARG A 68 19.81 1.11 -65.38
N GLU A 69 21.07 1.20 -64.95
CA GLU A 69 22.01 0.07 -65.01
C GLU A 69 21.57 -1.08 -64.10
N SER A 70 21.16 -0.76 -62.88
CA SER A 70 20.61 -1.72 -61.92
C SER A 70 19.33 -2.39 -62.42
N HIS A 71 18.47 -1.65 -63.11
CA HIS A 71 17.26 -2.20 -63.73
C HIS A 71 17.60 -3.16 -64.88
N ALA A 72 18.52 -2.78 -65.78
CA ALA A 72 18.96 -3.65 -66.87
C ALA A 72 19.64 -4.95 -66.38
N SER A 73 20.39 -4.86 -65.28
CA SER A 73 21.10 -6.00 -64.67
C SER A 73 20.30 -6.77 -63.62
N ARG A 74 19.08 -6.30 -63.28
CA ARG A 74 18.27 -6.79 -62.15
C ARG A 74 19.04 -6.86 -60.82
N ASN A 75 19.97 -5.92 -60.61
CA ASN A 75 20.78 -5.84 -59.39
C ASN A 75 20.74 -4.41 -58.83
N PHE A 76 19.89 -4.20 -57.83
CA PHE A 76 19.65 -2.88 -57.24
C PHE A 76 20.52 -2.58 -55.99
N SER A 77 21.51 -3.42 -55.67
CA SER A 77 22.38 -3.23 -54.49
C SER A 77 23.14 -1.90 -54.50
N ALA A 78 23.52 -1.39 -55.67
CA ALA A 78 24.17 -0.09 -55.83
C ALA A 78 23.18 1.07 -55.55
N VAL A 79 21.98 1.02 -56.12
CA VAL A 79 20.90 2.00 -55.90
C VAL A 79 20.58 2.11 -54.42
N ARG A 80 20.44 0.96 -53.72
CA ARG A 80 20.18 0.89 -52.28
C ARG A 80 21.18 1.68 -51.43
N ASN A 81 22.43 1.71 -51.86
CA ASN A 81 23.53 2.34 -51.13
C ASN A 81 23.82 3.78 -51.57
N HIS A 82 23.02 4.35 -52.47
CA HIS A 82 23.30 5.67 -53.03
C HIS A 82 23.13 6.79 -52.00
N ARG A 83 24.09 7.73 -51.97
CA ARG A 83 24.15 8.84 -51.01
C ARG A 83 22.90 9.73 -50.98
N ALA A 84 22.23 9.88 -52.12
CA ALA A 84 21.02 10.70 -52.24
C ALA A 84 19.84 10.10 -51.46
N LEU A 85 19.80 8.76 -51.39
CA LEU A 85 18.83 8.03 -50.59
C LEU A 85 19.29 7.92 -49.12
N ARG A 86 20.59 8.07 -48.82
CA ARG A 86 21.15 8.02 -47.45
C ARG A 86 20.99 9.29 -46.62
N ARG A 87 20.84 10.49 -47.21
CA ARG A 87 20.83 11.76 -46.43
C ARG A 87 19.54 12.06 -45.66
N GLN A 88 18.48 11.30 -45.91
CA GLN A 88 17.24 11.35 -45.12
C GLN A 88 17.12 10.16 -44.15
N ASN A 89 18.16 9.33 -44.08
CA ASN A 89 18.22 8.10 -43.31
C ASN A 89 18.96 8.30 -42.00
N GLY A 90 18.29 8.86 -40.98
CA GLY A 90 18.61 8.55 -39.57
C GLY A 90 18.47 7.04 -39.24
N SER A 91 18.29 6.19 -40.26
CA SER A 91 18.07 4.76 -40.18
C SER A 91 19.36 3.94 -40.09
N CYS A 92 20.55 4.46 -40.43
CA CYS A 92 21.77 3.64 -40.43
C CYS A 92 22.15 3.18 -39.01
N GLU A 93 22.12 4.08 -38.04
CA GLU A 93 22.40 3.82 -36.63
C GLU A 93 21.30 2.95 -36.01
N ILE A 94 20.03 3.20 -36.33
CA ILE A 94 18.89 2.40 -35.90
C ILE A 94 19.01 0.96 -36.43
N ILE A 95 19.24 0.78 -37.73
CA ILE A 95 19.42 -0.54 -38.35
C ILE A 95 20.61 -1.24 -37.73
N LYS A 96 21.71 -0.53 -37.51
CA LYS A 96 22.90 -1.10 -36.86
C LYS A 96 22.57 -1.59 -35.45
N LEU A 97 21.93 -0.77 -34.61
CA LEU A 97 21.53 -1.14 -33.25
C LEU A 97 20.56 -2.34 -33.25
N LEU A 98 19.56 -2.32 -34.13
CA LEU A 98 18.60 -3.40 -34.29
C LEU A 98 19.28 -4.70 -34.77
N SER A 99 20.22 -4.60 -35.72
CA SER A 99 21.00 -5.74 -36.22
C SER A 99 21.93 -6.32 -35.15
N GLU A 100 22.55 -5.49 -34.32
CA GLU A 100 23.36 -5.91 -33.18
C GLU A 100 22.50 -6.52 -32.07
N PHE A 101 21.28 -6.03 -31.88
CA PHE A 101 20.33 -6.54 -30.90
C PHE A 101 19.70 -7.86 -31.32
N LEU A 102 19.49 -8.12 -32.62
CA LEU A 102 18.79 -9.31 -33.10
C LEU A 102 19.40 -10.64 -32.58
N PRO A 103 20.73 -10.87 -32.62
CA PRO A 103 21.33 -12.07 -32.02
C PRO A 103 21.07 -12.20 -30.51
N ILE A 104 21.04 -11.07 -29.78
CA ILE A 104 20.75 -11.01 -28.35
C ILE A 104 19.29 -11.39 -28.09
N LEU A 105 18.37 -10.83 -28.88
CA LEU A 105 16.96 -11.14 -28.85
C LEU A 105 16.71 -12.63 -29.10
N MET A 106 17.35 -13.21 -30.12
CA MET A 106 17.24 -14.63 -30.44
C MET A 106 17.80 -15.53 -29.32
N ALA A 107 18.90 -15.12 -28.70
CA ALA A 107 19.45 -15.83 -27.54
C ALA A 107 18.49 -15.78 -26.35
N PHE A 108 17.86 -14.63 -26.08
CA PHE A 108 16.84 -14.47 -25.06
C PHE A 108 15.59 -15.31 -25.36
N ILE A 109 15.11 -15.29 -26.61
CA ILE A 109 13.96 -16.10 -27.02
C ILE A 109 14.21 -17.59 -26.77
N LYS A 110 15.42 -18.06 -27.08
CA LYS A 110 15.83 -19.45 -26.90
C LYS A 110 16.08 -19.83 -25.44
N LYS A 111 16.73 -18.96 -24.66
CA LYS A 111 17.10 -19.21 -23.27
C LYS A 111 15.90 -19.08 -22.32
N GLY A 112 14.98 -18.16 -22.64
CA GLY A 112 13.81 -17.86 -21.85
C GLY A 112 14.11 -17.10 -20.55
N TRP A 113 13.38 -17.48 -19.50
CA TRP A 113 13.27 -16.82 -18.20
C TRP A 113 14.62 -16.61 -17.48
N PRO A 114 14.76 -15.57 -16.62
CA PRO A 114 15.92 -15.38 -15.77
C PRO A 114 16.27 -16.65 -14.97
N LYS A 115 17.56 -16.83 -14.70
CA LYS A 115 18.03 -17.94 -13.86
C LYS A 115 17.32 -17.88 -12.50
N ALA A 116 17.00 -19.04 -11.92
CA ALA A 116 16.60 -19.09 -10.53
C ALA A 116 17.73 -18.55 -9.63
N TRP A 117 17.35 -17.72 -8.68
CA TRP A 117 18.20 -17.19 -7.64
C TRP A 117 18.71 -18.33 -6.76
N SER A 118 19.97 -18.20 -6.35
CA SER A 118 20.64 -19.15 -5.48
C SER A 118 21.43 -18.39 -4.42
N LEU A 119 21.56 -18.96 -3.23
CA LEU A 119 22.41 -18.43 -2.18
C LEU A 119 23.84 -18.21 -2.69
N SER A 120 24.49 -17.15 -2.18
CA SER A 120 25.88 -16.87 -2.49
C SER A 120 26.78 -17.99 -1.98
N ALA A 121 27.87 -18.30 -2.71
CA ALA A 121 28.78 -19.41 -2.38
C ALA A 121 29.44 -19.28 -0.99
N GLY A 122 29.48 -18.08 -0.40
CA GLY A 122 29.99 -17.86 0.95
C GLY A 122 28.99 -18.11 2.07
N THR A 123 27.72 -18.37 1.73
CA THR A 123 26.66 -18.56 2.72
C THR A 123 26.58 -20.03 3.14
N VAL A 124 27.06 -20.34 4.35
CA VAL A 124 27.04 -21.71 4.89
C VAL A 124 25.64 -22.04 5.42
N VAL A 125 24.89 -22.88 4.70
CA VAL A 125 23.64 -23.49 5.16
C VAL A 125 23.63 -24.99 4.85
N GLU A 126 22.72 -25.73 5.48
CA GLU A 126 22.58 -27.16 5.24
C GLU A 126 22.08 -27.44 3.80
N ASP A 127 22.53 -28.56 3.20
CA ASP A 127 22.22 -28.90 1.80
C ASP A 127 20.72 -28.95 1.49
N HIS A 128 19.91 -29.38 2.46
CA HIS A 128 18.46 -29.43 2.30
C HIS A 128 17.83 -28.03 2.16
N VAL A 129 18.44 -27.00 2.76
CA VAL A 129 18.01 -25.60 2.64
C VAL A 129 18.39 -25.05 1.26
N HIS A 130 19.59 -25.37 0.76
CA HIS A 130 19.99 -25.04 -0.60
C HIS A 130 19.05 -25.67 -1.63
N ALA A 131 18.72 -26.96 -1.46
CA ALA A 131 17.79 -27.67 -2.32
C ALA A 131 16.38 -27.06 -2.26
N HIS A 132 15.90 -26.67 -1.07
CA HIS A 132 14.63 -25.98 -0.90
C HIS A 132 14.60 -24.63 -1.61
N ILE A 133 15.60 -23.76 -1.41
CA ILE A 133 15.65 -22.46 -2.10
C ILE A 133 15.68 -22.64 -3.62
N ALA A 134 16.48 -23.59 -4.11
CA ALA A 134 16.54 -23.90 -5.54
C ALA A 134 15.18 -24.41 -6.06
N SER A 135 14.44 -25.20 -5.27
CA SER A 135 13.14 -25.75 -5.67
C SER A 135 12.03 -24.69 -5.71
N LEU A 136 12.15 -23.59 -4.96
CA LEU A 136 11.23 -22.46 -5.05
C LEU A 136 11.26 -21.81 -6.45
N GLY A 137 12.41 -21.83 -7.14
CA GLY A 137 12.52 -21.22 -8.46
C GLY A 137 12.31 -19.70 -8.46
N ILE A 138 12.64 -19.03 -7.35
CA ILE A 138 12.57 -17.56 -7.25
C ILE A 138 13.51 -16.95 -8.29
N PRO A 139 13.09 -16.01 -9.14
CA PRO A 139 13.96 -15.40 -10.14
C PRO A 139 15.10 -14.58 -9.53
N ASP A 140 16.29 -14.69 -10.12
CA ASP A 140 17.42 -13.81 -9.87
C ASP A 140 17.26 -12.53 -10.70
N VAL A 141 17.05 -11.40 -10.00
CA VAL A 141 16.96 -10.07 -10.62
C VAL A 141 18.12 -9.24 -10.09
N TYR A 142 19.12 -9.05 -10.94
CA TYR A 142 20.34 -8.30 -10.64
C TYR A 142 21.09 -8.76 -9.37
N GLY A 143 21.11 -10.07 -9.11
CA GLY A 143 21.77 -10.68 -7.95
C GLY A 143 20.87 -10.84 -6.72
N GLU A 144 19.60 -10.44 -6.81
CA GLU A 144 18.65 -10.43 -5.69
C GLU A 144 17.43 -11.33 -5.97
N PRO A 145 16.89 -12.02 -4.95
CA PRO A 145 15.69 -12.82 -5.12
C PRO A 145 14.48 -11.91 -5.30
N SER A 146 13.74 -12.06 -6.40
CA SER A 146 12.57 -11.23 -6.67
C SER A 146 11.24 -11.97 -6.54
N VAL A 147 10.57 -11.76 -5.40
CA VAL A 147 9.21 -12.24 -5.17
C VAL A 147 8.22 -11.61 -6.16
N LEU A 148 8.49 -10.37 -6.60
CA LEU A 148 7.67 -9.65 -7.58
C LEU A 148 7.60 -10.37 -8.94
N PHE A 149 8.66 -11.07 -9.37
CA PHE A 149 8.67 -11.86 -10.60
C PHE A 149 8.40 -13.36 -10.37
N HIS A 150 8.39 -13.83 -9.12
CA HIS A 150 8.13 -15.23 -8.81
C HIS A 150 6.73 -15.65 -9.28
N GLU A 151 6.63 -16.81 -9.96
CA GLU A 151 5.36 -17.33 -10.48
C GLU A 151 4.61 -16.38 -11.44
N LEU A 152 5.32 -15.51 -12.15
CA LEU A 152 4.69 -14.56 -13.05
C LEU A 152 3.87 -15.25 -14.16
N GLY A 153 2.66 -14.75 -14.40
CA GLY A 153 1.71 -15.25 -15.40
C GLY A 153 0.72 -16.30 -14.85
N ARG A 154 0.80 -16.62 -13.54
CA ARG A 154 -0.05 -17.65 -12.92
C ARG A 154 -1.38 -17.14 -12.37
N PHE A 155 -1.63 -15.83 -12.38
CA PHE A 155 -2.87 -15.28 -11.80
C PHE A 155 -4.13 -15.78 -12.53
N SER A 156 -4.01 -16.22 -13.79
CA SER A 156 -5.10 -16.82 -14.55
C SER A 156 -5.65 -18.14 -13.96
N ALA A 157 -4.88 -18.82 -13.11
CA ALA A 157 -5.30 -20.06 -12.45
C ALA A 157 -6.15 -19.83 -11.18
N ASP A 158 -6.09 -18.63 -10.59
CA ASP A 158 -6.88 -18.23 -9.42
C ASP A 158 -8.03 -17.32 -9.87
N ALA A 159 -9.27 -17.73 -9.62
CA ALA A 159 -10.45 -16.99 -10.09
C ALA A 159 -10.51 -15.55 -9.55
N THR A 160 -10.08 -15.32 -8.31
CA THR A 160 -10.11 -13.99 -7.68
C THR A 160 -9.05 -13.09 -8.30
N LEU A 161 -7.82 -13.59 -8.46
CA LEU A 161 -6.72 -12.83 -9.05
C LEU A 161 -6.93 -12.59 -10.55
N ALA A 162 -7.45 -13.58 -11.28
CA ALA A 162 -7.84 -13.43 -12.69
C ALA A 162 -8.91 -12.33 -12.86
N ASN A 163 -9.93 -12.32 -12.00
CA ASN A 163 -10.96 -11.29 -12.02
C ASN A 163 -10.39 -9.88 -11.80
N ARG A 164 -9.41 -9.72 -10.90
CA ARG A 164 -8.74 -8.43 -10.70
C ARG A 164 -8.00 -7.96 -11.94
N VAL A 165 -7.19 -8.84 -12.54
CA VAL A 165 -6.46 -8.52 -13.78
C VAL A 165 -7.43 -8.15 -14.89
N ASN A 166 -8.48 -8.94 -15.09
CA ASN A 166 -9.50 -8.69 -16.11
C ASN A 166 -10.30 -7.40 -15.86
N ASN A 167 -10.50 -7.01 -14.59
CA ASN A 167 -11.15 -5.75 -14.26
C ASN A 167 -10.27 -4.53 -14.62
N ILE A 168 -8.94 -4.69 -14.63
CA ILE A 168 -7.98 -3.64 -14.98
C ILE A 168 -7.75 -3.57 -16.50
N PHE A 169 -7.52 -4.72 -17.14
CA PHE A 169 -7.19 -4.86 -18.55
C PHE A 169 -8.44 -5.13 -19.40
N VAL A 170 -9.27 -4.11 -19.56
CA VAL A 170 -10.49 -4.19 -20.38
C VAL A 170 -10.24 -3.57 -21.75
N LYS A 171 -10.36 -4.37 -22.82
CA LYS A 171 -10.19 -3.88 -24.19
C LYS A 171 -11.15 -2.73 -24.50
N GLY A 172 -10.64 -1.68 -25.13
CA GLY A 172 -11.40 -0.48 -25.50
C GLY A 172 -11.71 0.44 -24.32
N HIS A 173 -11.18 0.15 -23.14
CA HIS A 173 -11.34 0.96 -21.95
C HIS A 173 -9.99 1.29 -21.32
N HIS A 174 -9.82 2.55 -20.96
CA HIS A 174 -8.64 3.00 -20.24
C HIS A 174 -8.89 2.93 -18.73
N THR A 175 -7.86 2.58 -17.96
CA THR A 175 -7.96 2.36 -16.51
C THR A 175 -6.87 3.11 -15.76
N PHE A 176 -7.26 3.88 -14.75
CA PHE A 176 -6.37 4.31 -13.67
C PHE A 176 -6.41 3.30 -12.54
N LEU A 177 -5.28 2.65 -12.25
CA LEU A 177 -5.08 1.78 -11.10
C LEU A 177 -4.37 2.54 -10.00
N VAL A 178 -5.12 2.94 -8.97
CA VAL A 178 -4.64 3.85 -7.91
C VAL A 178 -4.86 3.24 -6.54
N ASN A 179 -3.79 3.11 -5.78
CA ASN A 179 -3.80 2.70 -4.37
C ASN A 179 -2.43 3.01 -3.75
N THR A 180 -2.27 2.77 -2.46
CA THR A 180 -1.04 3.02 -1.70
C THR A 180 0.19 2.30 -2.27
N SER A 181 1.39 2.82 -1.97
CA SER A 181 2.64 2.14 -2.36
C SER A 181 2.74 0.77 -1.68
N GLY A 182 3.12 -0.25 -2.46
CA GLY A 182 3.26 -1.62 -1.98
C GLY A 182 1.97 -2.46 -1.98
N SER A 183 0.86 -1.94 -2.49
CA SER A 183 -0.44 -2.64 -2.53
C SER A 183 -0.56 -3.73 -3.61
N GLY A 184 0.46 -3.96 -4.43
CA GLY A 184 0.44 -4.97 -5.50
C GLY A 184 0.09 -4.46 -6.90
N LYS A 185 -0.05 -3.13 -7.09
CA LYS A 185 -0.37 -2.51 -8.38
C LYS A 185 0.55 -2.97 -9.53
N THR A 186 1.87 -2.83 -9.32
CA THR A 186 2.90 -3.25 -10.29
C THR A 186 2.81 -4.73 -10.61
N ARG A 187 2.57 -5.60 -9.62
CA ARG A 187 2.37 -7.04 -9.87
C ARG A 187 1.16 -7.30 -10.76
N LEU A 188 0.03 -6.62 -10.53
CA LEU A 188 -1.16 -6.76 -11.37
C LEU A 188 -0.93 -6.25 -12.80
N ALA A 189 -0.16 -5.18 -12.95
CA ALA A 189 0.26 -4.68 -14.26
C ALA A 189 1.11 -5.73 -15.01
N PHE A 190 2.04 -6.39 -14.31
CA PHE A 190 2.89 -7.45 -14.90
C PHE A 190 2.07 -8.66 -15.31
N GLU A 191 1.15 -9.09 -14.46
CA GLU A 191 0.25 -10.22 -14.74
C GLU A 191 -0.66 -9.93 -15.92
N GLY A 192 -1.18 -8.71 -16.04
CA GLY A 192 -1.94 -8.29 -17.22
C GLY A 192 -1.11 -8.30 -18.50
N LEU A 193 0.14 -7.83 -18.46
CA LEU A 193 1.05 -7.89 -19.62
C LEU A 193 1.58 -9.30 -19.94
N CYS A 194 1.42 -10.26 -19.03
CA CYS A 194 1.61 -11.68 -19.35
C CYS A 194 0.39 -12.27 -20.08
N GLN A 195 -0.79 -11.69 -19.89
CA GLN A 195 -2.05 -12.15 -20.50
C GLN A 195 -2.36 -11.42 -21.81
N HIS A 196 -1.87 -10.19 -21.97
CA HIS A 196 -2.14 -9.31 -23.11
C HIS A 196 -0.86 -8.77 -23.73
N TRP A 197 -0.89 -8.50 -25.04
CA TRP A 197 0.19 -7.76 -25.69
C TRP A 197 0.18 -6.31 -25.23
N GLY A 198 1.35 -5.71 -25.05
CA GLY A 198 1.40 -4.34 -24.59
C GLY A 198 2.80 -3.82 -24.28
N PHE A 199 2.87 -2.53 -23.99
CA PHE A 199 4.09 -1.85 -23.59
C PHE A 199 4.08 -1.54 -22.10
N TYR A 200 5.21 -1.84 -21.46
CA TYR A 200 5.46 -1.49 -20.07
C TYR A 200 6.38 -0.27 -20.00
N LEU A 201 5.81 0.87 -19.63
CA LEU A 201 6.50 2.16 -19.54
C LEU A 201 6.52 2.59 -18.08
N VAL A 202 7.67 3.01 -17.57
CA VAL A 202 7.84 3.35 -16.15
C VAL A 202 8.28 4.79 -15.99
N GLY A 203 7.57 5.56 -15.16
CA GLY A 203 7.91 6.96 -14.88
C GLY A 203 9.20 7.13 -14.09
N ALA A 204 9.59 6.15 -13.28
CA ALA A 204 10.87 6.09 -12.58
C ALA A 204 11.38 4.67 -12.43
N ILE A 205 12.67 4.48 -12.71
CA ILE A 205 13.37 3.26 -12.33
C ILE A 205 13.79 3.38 -10.86
N ASP A 206 13.37 2.41 -10.06
CA ASP A 206 13.73 2.32 -8.64
C ASP A 206 15.14 1.72 -8.45
N LEU A 207 15.55 1.51 -7.20
CA LEU A 207 16.84 0.87 -6.87
C LEU A 207 16.94 -0.57 -7.39
N ASN A 208 15.82 -1.20 -7.72
CA ASN A 208 15.78 -2.56 -8.26
C ASN A 208 16.01 -2.59 -9.77
N GLY A 209 16.12 -1.43 -10.44
CA GLY A 209 16.47 -1.38 -11.86
C GLY A 209 15.38 -1.94 -12.77
N ILE A 210 14.12 -1.92 -12.32
CA ILE A 210 12.98 -2.49 -13.06
C ILE A 210 12.44 -1.45 -14.04
N GLY A 211 12.26 -1.89 -15.29
CA GLY A 211 11.80 -1.06 -16.41
C GLY A 211 12.93 -0.50 -17.25
N SER A 212 12.57 -0.04 -18.44
CA SER A 212 13.43 0.78 -19.29
C SER A 212 13.47 2.23 -18.81
N ALA A 213 14.59 2.91 -19.06
CA ALA A 213 14.77 4.32 -18.71
C ALA A 213 14.20 5.27 -19.76
N ASP A 214 13.71 4.75 -20.88
CA ASP A 214 13.32 5.52 -22.06
C ASP A 214 12.26 6.59 -21.76
N LEU A 215 11.18 6.24 -21.06
CA LEU A 215 10.14 7.22 -20.70
C LEU A 215 10.65 8.25 -19.70
N LYS A 216 11.46 7.83 -18.71
CA LYS A 216 12.07 8.73 -17.75
C LYS A 216 13.00 9.73 -18.45
N HIS A 217 13.89 9.26 -19.32
CA HIS A 217 14.81 10.10 -20.10
C HIS A 217 14.05 11.01 -21.07
N LEU A 218 12.96 10.52 -21.67
CA LEU A 218 12.07 11.35 -22.50
C LEU A 218 11.54 12.55 -21.74
N VAL A 219 10.95 12.31 -20.57
CA VAL A 219 10.35 13.38 -19.76
C VAL A 219 11.44 14.28 -19.17
N GLU A 220 12.55 13.73 -18.67
CA GLU A 220 13.56 14.52 -17.96
C GLU A 220 14.55 15.25 -18.89
N THR A 221 14.88 14.68 -20.05
CA THR A 221 15.98 15.18 -20.91
C THR A 221 15.48 15.66 -22.26
N HIS A 222 14.62 14.90 -22.94
CA HIS A 222 14.24 15.23 -24.32
C HIS A 222 13.18 16.36 -24.39
N ILE A 223 12.25 16.39 -23.44
CA ILE A 223 11.24 17.45 -23.36
C ILE A 223 11.84 18.73 -22.74
N GLY A 224 12.79 18.62 -21.79
CA GLY A 224 13.35 19.75 -21.05
C GLY A 224 14.63 20.39 -21.62
N ASP A 225 15.59 19.59 -22.11
CA ASP A 225 16.96 20.07 -22.38
C ASP A 225 17.30 20.19 -23.88
N GLU A 226 16.80 19.30 -24.73
CA GLU A 226 17.23 19.23 -26.14
C GLU A 226 16.58 20.28 -27.04
N THR A 227 15.48 20.90 -26.61
CA THR A 227 14.77 21.88 -27.43
C THR A 227 14.73 23.23 -26.75
N THR A 228 15.37 24.24 -27.36
CA THR A 228 15.30 25.65 -26.91
C THR A 228 13.88 26.24 -26.92
N SER A 229 12.91 25.48 -27.43
CA SER A 229 11.53 25.88 -27.66
C SER A 229 10.57 25.39 -26.57
N PHE A 230 10.90 24.34 -25.80
CA PHE A 230 10.06 23.93 -24.68
C PHE A 230 10.07 24.99 -23.58
N ARG A 231 8.91 25.21 -22.96
CA ARG A 231 8.70 26.20 -21.90
C ARG A 231 8.15 25.51 -20.66
N GLU A 232 8.99 25.37 -19.64
CA GLU A 232 8.61 24.85 -18.32
C GLU A 232 7.41 25.60 -17.70
N GLU A 233 7.33 26.90 -17.97
CA GLU A 233 6.21 27.75 -17.61
C GLU A 233 5.63 28.38 -18.88
N ALA A 234 4.46 27.90 -19.30
CA ALA A 234 3.77 28.44 -20.46
C ALA A 234 3.02 29.73 -20.09
N LEU A 235 3.48 30.85 -20.65
CA LEU A 235 2.91 32.17 -20.42
C LEU A 235 1.91 32.59 -21.50
N SER A 236 1.95 31.93 -22.66
CA SER A 236 1.07 32.20 -23.79
C SER A 236 0.47 30.92 -24.38
N LEU A 237 -0.62 31.07 -25.16
CA LEU A 237 -1.21 29.96 -25.92
C LEU A 237 -0.22 29.37 -26.95
N ARG A 238 0.72 30.18 -27.44
CA ARG A 238 1.76 29.73 -28.36
C ARG A 238 2.75 28.80 -27.65
N ASP A 239 3.14 29.13 -26.42
CA ASP A 239 4.02 28.27 -25.62
C ASP A 239 3.34 26.92 -25.34
N VAL A 240 2.06 26.93 -24.97
CA VAL A 240 1.28 25.69 -24.77
C VAL A 240 1.24 24.88 -26.06
N ALA A 241 0.90 25.49 -27.20
CA ALA A 241 0.82 24.79 -28.48
C ALA A 241 2.18 24.16 -28.89
N GLU A 242 3.28 24.86 -28.64
CA GLU A 242 4.62 24.34 -28.93
C GLU A 242 5.00 23.20 -27.97
N ASN A 243 4.72 23.34 -26.67
CA ASN A 243 4.92 22.27 -25.69
C ASN A 243 4.13 21.01 -26.04
N VAL A 244 2.86 21.16 -26.46
CA VAL A 244 2.01 20.07 -26.95
C VAL A 244 2.65 19.39 -28.16
N ARG A 245 3.06 20.18 -29.17
CA ARG A 245 3.71 19.68 -30.39
C ARG A 245 4.97 18.87 -30.07
N LEU A 246 5.84 19.39 -29.20
CA LEU A 246 7.08 18.74 -28.79
C LEU A 246 6.80 17.46 -27.99
N THR A 247 5.85 17.51 -27.06
CA THR A 247 5.45 16.34 -26.26
C THR A 247 4.93 15.22 -27.16
N HIS A 248 4.06 15.52 -28.11
CA HIS A 248 3.55 14.55 -29.08
C HIS A 248 4.67 13.98 -29.96
N HIS A 249 5.57 14.84 -30.45
CA HIS A 249 6.70 14.40 -31.24
C HIS A 249 7.60 13.41 -30.47
N CYS A 250 7.95 13.71 -29.21
CA CYS A 250 8.70 12.81 -28.35
C CYS A 250 7.95 11.49 -28.08
N LEU A 251 6.64 11.54 -27.84
CA LEU A 251 5.82 10.35 -27.62
C LEU A 251 5.77 9.42 -28.84
N ARG A 252 5.71 9.99 -30.05
CA ARG A 252 5.79 9.21 -31.29
C ARG A 252 7.15 8.52 -31.39
N ARG A 253 8.25 9.19 -31.06
CA ARG A 253 9.59 8.56 -31.03
C ARG A 253 9.63 7.39 -30.05
N LEU A 254 9.15 7.58 -28.82
CA LEU A 254 9.05 6.51 -27.81
C LEU A 254 8.25 5.31 -28.32
N LEU A 255 7.07 5.56 -28.87
CA LEU A 255 6.20 4.52 -29.41
C LEU A 255 6.87 3.80 -30.59
N LEU A 256 7.51 4.55 -31.48
CA LEU A 256 8.22 3.95 -32.60
C LEU A 256 9.38 3.05 -32.13
N CYS A 257 10.19 3.48 -31.15
CA CYS A 257 11.21 2.62 -30.55
C CYS A 257 10.62 1.29 -30.06
N ARG A 258 9.52 1.35 -29.31
CA ARG A 258 8.85 0.15 -28.78
C ARG A 258 8.32 -0.75 -29.89
N LEU A 259 7.72 -0.16 -30.92
CA LEU A 259 7.15 -0.91 -32.05
C LEU A 259 8.21 -1.56 -32.93
N LEU A 260 9.34 -0.90 -33.18
CA LEU A 260 10.45 -1.48 -33.94
C LEU A 260 10.96 -2.77 -33.28
N VAL A 261 11.26 -2.69 -31.98
CA VAL A 261 11.74 -3.86 -31.24
C VAL A 261 10.64 -4.91 -31.10
N PHE A 262 9.38 -4.51 -30.88
CA PHE A 262 8.26 -5.44 -30.80
C PHE A 262 8.03 -6.17 -32.12
N SER A 263 8.13 -5.46 -33.25
CA SER A 263 7.93 -6.07 -34.55
C SER A 263 9.03 -7.08 -34.86
N MET A 264 10.29 -6.74 -34.55
CA MET A 264 11.40 -7.70 -34.64
C MET A 264 11.15 -8.94 -33.77
N PHE A 265 10.69 -8.76 -32.53
CA PHE A 265 10.34 -9.87 -31.66
C PHE A 265 9.21 -10.72 -32.24
N ALA A 266 8.13 -10.09 -32.70
CA ALA A 266 6.96 -10.73 -33.29
C ALA A 266 7.30 -11.57 -34.53
N ASP A 267 8.22 -11.10 -35.37
CA ASP A 267 8.66 -11.80 -36.57
C ASP A 267 9.37 -13.15 -36.26
N HIS A 268 9.79 -13.35 -35.01
CA HIS A 268 10.55 -14.53 -34.56
C HIS A 268 9.82 -15.41 -33.55
N VAL A 269 8.60 -15.05 -33.13
CA VAL A 269 7.84 -15.81 -32.13
C VAL A 269 6.43 -16.14 -32.60
N GLY A 270 5.85 -17.20 -32.02
CA GLY A 270 4.43 -17.49 -32.18
C GLY A 270 3.54 -16.62 -31.27
N ILE A 271 2.23 -16.87 -31.28
CA ILE A 271 1.25 -16.15 -30.45
C ILE A 271 0.85 -17.01 -29.24
N THR A 272 1.70 -17.07 -28.21
CA THR A 272 1.44 -17.85 -26.99
C THR A 272 1.49 -16.97 -25.74
N ALA A 273 0.95 -17.46 -24.62
CA ALA A 273 1.05 -16.78 -23.33
C ALA A 273 2.52 -16.63 -22.86
N GLU A 274 3.37 -17.61 -23.15
CA GLU A 274 4.78 -17.54 -22.80
C GLU A 274 5.49 -16.43 -23.59
N HIS A 275 5.18 -16.25 -24.88
CA HIS A 275 5.78 -15.16 -25.67
C HIS A 275 5.33 -13.77 -25.19
N LYS A 276 4.09 -13.61 -24.71
CA LYS A 276 3.65 -12.35 -24.07
C LYS A 276 4.44 -12.05 -22.80
N LYS A 277 4.61 -13.07 -21.96
CA LYS A 277 5.43 -12.98 -20.75
C LYS A 277 6.89 -12.64 -21.07
N MET A 278 7.49 -13.27 -22.08
CA MET A 278 8.85 -12.96 -22.53
C MET A 278 8.96 -11.53 -23.06
N TRP A 279 7.99 -11.07 -23.86
CA TRP A 279 7.91 -9.69 -24.32
C TRP A 279 7.83 -8.69 -23.16
N PHE A 280 6.99 -8.97 -22.17
CA PHE A 280 6.90 -8.15 -20.96
C PHE A 280 8.25 -8.10 -20.23
N LEU A 281 8.88 -9.25 -19.97
CA LEU A 281 10.18 -9.31 -19.29
C LEU A 281 11.26 -8.52 -20.00
N MET A 282 11.25 -8.54 -21.32
CA MET A 282 12.20 -7.79 -22.13
C MET A 282 12.12 -6.27 -21.83
N GLN A 283 10.94 -5.78 -21.48
CA GLN A 283 10.70 -4.38 -21.12
C GLN A 283 10.92 -4.10 -19.64
N ALA A 284 10.61 -5.07 -18.77
CA ALA A 284 10.77 -4.95 -17.33
C ALA A 284 12.23 -5.15 -16.86
N LEU A 285 13.03 -5.93 -17.58
CA LEU A 285 14.42 -6.26 -17.26
C LEU A 285 15.33 -6.11 -18.49
N PRO A 286 15.36 -4.93 -19.16
CA PRO A 286 16.06 -4.78 -20.44
C PRO A 286 17.56 -5.08 -20.33
N ARG A 287 18.17 -4.79 -19.17
CA ARG A 287 19.59 -5.04 -18.90
C ARG A 287 19.93 -6.52 -18.67
N SER A 288 18.93 -7.39 -18.50
CA SER A 288 19.12 -8.83 -18.24
C SER A 288 19.04 -9.71 -19.50
N ILE A 289 18.66 -9.14 -20.65
CA ILE A 289 18.45 -9.87 -21.91
C ILE A 289 19.78 -10.25 -22.56
N GLY A 290 20.75 -9.32 -22.53
CA GLY A 290 22.02 -9.45 -23.21
C GLY A 290 23.22 -9.57 -22.29
N PRO A 291 24.43 -9.58 -22.88
CA PRO A 291 25.66 -9.34 -22.14
C PRO A 291 25.54 -8.09 -21.27
N SER A 292 26.19 -8.09 -20.10
CA SER A 292 26.08 -7.02 -19.09
C SER A 292 26.45 -5.62 -19.59
N ASN A 293 27.10 -5.51 -20.75
CA ASN A 293 27.53 -4.27 -21.37
C ASN A 293 26.64 -3.77 -22.51
N PHE A 294 25.64 -4.53 -22.99
CA PHE A 294 24.81 -4.08 -24.12
C PHE A 294 23.90 -2.90 -23.76
N GLY A 295 23.37 -2.87 -22.53
CA GLY A 295 22.52 -1.78 -22.05
C GLY A 295 21.03 -1.99 -22.33
N ASP A 296 20.27 -0.90 -22.27
CA ASP A 296 18.82 -0.88 -22.47
C ASP A 296 18.50 -0.41 -23.90
N ILE A 297 18.10 -1.36 -24.76
CA ILE A 297 17.86 -1.12 -26.19
C ILE A 297 16.87 0.01 -26.45
N PHE A 298 15.83 0.16 -25.62
CA PHE A 298 14.82 1.19 -25.83
C PHE A 298 15.38 2.58 -25.54
N SER A 299 16.16 2.71 -24.46
CA SER A 299 16.85 3.94 -24.11
C SER A 299 17.95 4.30 -25.12
N MET A 300 18.54 3.31 -25.79
CA MET A 300 19.56 3.53 -26.83
C MET A 300 18.95 3.94 -28.17
N LEU A 301 17.77 3.44 -28.53
CA LEU A 301 17.10 3.79 -29.79
C LEU A 301 16.46 5.18 -29.76
N LEU A 302 16.05 5.67 -28.59
CA LEU A 302 15.30 6.92 -28.48
C LEU A 302 16.08 8.16 -28.98
N PRO A 303 17.37 8.35 -28.65
CA PRO A 303 18.18 9.44 -29.19
C PRO A 303 18.37 9.37 -30.70
N GLU A 304 18.48 8.16 -31.28
CA GLU A 304 18.66 7.97 -32.72
C GLU A 304 17.43 8.40 -33.54
N LEU A 305 16.28 8.53 -32.89
CA LEU A 305 15.05 9.06 -33.49
C LEU A 305 14.87 10.57 -33.28
N ALA A 306 15.86 11.30 -32.75
CA ALA A 306 15.72 12.73 -32.44
C ALA A 306 15.41 13.60 -33.65
N ASP A 307 16.05 13.32 -34.78
CA ASP A 307 15.90 14.10 -36.00
C ASP A 307 14.80 13.55 -36.94
N ALA A 308 14.05 12.53 -36.50
CA ALA A 308 13.01 11.93 -37.32
C ALA A 308 11.85 12.92 -37.55
N ASP A 309 11.35 13.01 -38.79
CA ASP A 309 10.18 13.85 -39.08
C ASP A 309 8.94 13.35 -38.32
N GLY A 310 8.15 14.29 -37.79
CA GLY A 310 7.02 13.99 -36.92
C GLY A 310 5.84 13.31 -37.62
N ASP A 311 5.60 13.61 -38.89
CA ASP A 311 4.53 13.01 -39.70
C ASP A 311 4.99 11.65 -40.22
N TYR A 312 6.23 11.55 -40.68
CA TYR A 312 6.86 10.29 -41.04
C TYR A 312 6.81 9.27 -39.89
N THR A 313 7.22 9.69 -38.69
CA THR A 313 7.20 8.82 -37.50
C THR A 313 5.78 8.31 -37.22
N LYS A 314 4.78 9.19 -37.35
CA LYS A 314 3.38 8.85 -37.14
C LYS A 314 2.87 7.83 -38.18
N ASP A 315 3.12 8.09 -39.46
CA ASP A 315 2.70 7.20 -40.54
C ASP A 315 3.34 5.82 -40.41
N TYR A 316 4.60 5.78 -39.94
CA TYR A 316 5.28 4.52 -39.73
C TYR A 316 4.74 3.72 -38.55
N ILE A 317 4.39 4.38 -37.45
CA ILE A 317 3.67 3.74 -36.34
C ILE A 317 2.37 3.11 -36.87
N HIS A 318 1.58 3.84 -37.67
CA HIS A 318 0.36 3.30 -38.28
C HIS A 318 0.63 2.10 -39.19
N HIS A 319 1.72 2.12 -39.96
CA HIS A 319 2.12 1.01 -40.80
C HIS A 319 2.47 -0.22 -39.95
N LEU A 320 3.33 -0.09 -38.93
CA LEU A 320 3.72 -1.18 -38.05
C LEU A 320 2.51 -1.78 -37.31
N LEU A 321 1.62 -0.94 -36.77
CA LEU A 321 0.41 -1.42 -36.11
C LEU A 321 -0.52 -2.19 -37.06
N ARG A 322 -0.65 -1.74 -38.32
CA ARG A 322 -1.42 -2.45 -39.36
C ARG A 322 -0.78 -3.78 -39.73
N ARG A 323 0.55 -3.82 -39.91
CA ARG A 323 1.31 -5.05 -40.17
C ARG A 323 1.12 -6.06 -39.05
N LEU A 324 1.30 -5.64 -37.80
CA LEU A 324 1.10 -6.47 -36.63
C LEU A 324 -0.34 -6.98 -36.55
N ARG A 325 -1.35 -6.15 -36.82
CA ARG A 325 -2.74 -6.62 -36.89
C ARG A 325 -2.93 -7.70 -37.96
N GLY A 326 -2.27 -7.58 -39.11
CA GLY A 326 -2.24 -8.62 -40.14
C GLY A 326 -1.64 -9.93 -39.64
N SER A 327 -0.53 -9.87 -38.91
CA SER A 327 0.17 -11.05 -38.39
C SER A 327 -0.54 -11.72 -37.21
N PHE A 328 -1.16 -10.94 -36.32
CA PHE A 328 -1.79 -11.43 -35.09
C PHE A 328 -3.32 -11.65 -35.20
N GLY A 329 -3.93 -11.22 -36.31
CA GLY A 329 -5.37 -11.36 -36.59
C GLY A 329 -6.24 -10.24 -36.00
N GLU A 330 -7.54 -10.31 -36.27
CA GLU A 330 -8.51 -9.25 -35.94
C GLU A 330 -8.64 -8.96 -34.44
N ASN A 331 -8.31 -9.94 -33.59
CA ASN A 331 -8.37 -9.83 -32.13
C ASN A 331 -7.15 -9.15 -31.49
N PHE A 332 -6.19 -8.72 -32.31
CA PHE A 332 -4.98 -8.03 -31.85
C PHE A 332 -5.35 -6.72 -31.15
N HIS A 333 -4.88 -6.58 -29.92
CA HIS A 333 -5.11 -5.42 -29.07
C HIS A 333 -3.88 -5.19 -28.20
N MET A 334 -3.43 -3.94 -28.09
CA MET A 334 -2.27 -3.55 -27.29
C MET A 334 -2.69 -2.76 -26.04
N PHE A 335 -2.09 -3.10 -24.90
CA PHE A 335 -2.18 -2.30 -23.69
C PHE A 335 -0.93 -1.46 -23.48
N PHE A 336 -1.11 -0.21 -23.08
CA PHE A 336 -0.02 0.69 -22.74
C PHE A 336 -0.08 0.93 -21.24
N VAL A 337 0.84 0.32 -20.52
CA VAL A 337 0.92 0.42 -19.07
C VAL A 337 1.90 1.52 -18.72
N PHE A 338 1.42 2.56 -18.05
CA PHE A 338 2.23 3.63 -17.45
C PHE A 338 2.36 3.37 -15.96
N ASP A 339 3.44 2.75 -15.51
CA ASP A 339 3.69 2.51 -14.09
C ASP A 339 4.47 3.65 -13.43
N GLU A 340 4.30 3.79 -12.11
CA GLU A 340 4.82 4.89 -11.30
C GLU A 340 4.43 6.28 -11.87
N ALA A 341 3.21 6.38 -12.39
CA ALA A 341 2.73 7.55 -13.13
C ALA A 341 2.70 8.85 -12.31
N GLN A 342 2.67 8.76 -10.97
CA GLN A 342 2.79 9.95 -10.11
C GLN A 342 4.14 10.67 -10.25
N VAL A 343 5.19 9.98 -10.70
CA VAL A 343 6.48 10.63 -10.97
C VAL A 343 6.35 11.56 -12.17
N ILE A 344 5.69 11.09 -13.24
CA ILE A 344 5.44 11.86 -14.47
C ILE A 344 4.52 13.05 -14.16
N LEU A 345 3.46 12.84 -13.37
CA LEU A 345 2.57 13.90 -12.88
C LEU A 345 3.31 15.02 -12.15
N GLY A 346 4.43 14.70 -11.52
CA GLY A 346 5.26 15.65 -10.78
C GLY A 346 6.04 16.62 -11.68
N LYS A 347 6.17 16.34 -12.98
CA LYS A 347 7.03 17.07 -13.92
C LYS A 347 6.24 18.11 -14.72
N HIS A 348 6.92 19.19 -15.13
CA HIS A 348 6.40 20.23 -16.03
C HIS A 348 5.01 20.78 -15.66
N LYS A 349 4.73 20.97 -14.37
CA LYS A 349 3.39 21.31 -13.86
C LYS A 349 2.82 22.64 -14.38
N ALA A 350 3.66 23.53 -14.90
CA ALA A 350 3.28 24.82 -15.45
C ALA A 350 3.40 24.91 -16.98
N ALA A 351 3.82 23.83 -17.64
CA ALA A 351 4.08 23.82 -19.08
C ALA A 351 2.80 23.69 -19.92
N PHE A 352 1.70 23.19 -19.34
CA PHE A 352 0.45 22.96 -20.05
C PHE A 352 -0.71 23.63 -19.33
N ARG A 353 -1.59 24.30 -20.08
CA ARG A 353 -2.70 25.09 -19.54
C ARG A 353 -3.94 25.01 -20.42
N GLU A 354 -5.10 24.89 -19.78
CA GLU A 354 -6.41 24.90 -20.43
C GLU A 354 -7.38 25.75 -19.61
N GLY A 355 -8.02 26.75 -20.22
CA GLY A 355 -8.94 27.64 -19.51
C GLY A 355 -8.30 28.47 -18.38
N GLY A 356 -6.97 28.67 -18.43
CA GLY A 356 -6.20 29.40 -17.41
C GLY A 356 -5.60 28.53 -16.31
N GLU A 357 -6.11 27.31 -16.14
CA GLU A 357 -5.63 26.31 -15.17
C GLU A 357 -4.53 25.45 -15.77
N SER A 358 -3.51 25.12 -14.98
CA SER A 358 -2.44 24.23 -15.41
C SER A 358 -2.83 22.76 -15.26
N TYR A 359 -2.34 21.91 -16.15
CA TYR A 359 -2.56 20.46 -16.08
C TYR A 359 -1.26 19.68 -16.27
N PRO A 360 -1.17 18.42 -15.81
CA PRO A 360 0.09 17.68 -15.82
C PRO A 360 0.41 17.13 -17.21
N ILE A 361 1.71 16.99 -17.52
CA ILE A 361 2.19 16.41 -18.78
C ILE A 361 1.60 15.02 -19.06
N LEU A 362 1.37 14.21 -18.01
CA LEU A 362 0.75 12.89 -18.18
C LEU A 362 -0.63 12.97 -18.84
N LYS A 363 -1.43 14.01 -18.54
CA LYS A 363 -2.73 14.23 -19.22
C LYS A 363 -2.49 14.49 -20.71
N GLU A 364 -1.54 15.36 -21.05
CA GLU A 364 -1.19 15.62 -22.45
C GLU A 364 -0.74 14.36 -23.18
N MET A 365 0.09 13.53 -22.53
CA MET A 365 0.57 12.30 -23.12
C MET A 365 -0.56 11.31 -23.43
N LEU A 366 -1.51 11.15 -22.49
CA LEU A 366 -2.68 10.30 -22.69
C LEU A 366 -3.61 10.86 -23.77
N ASP A 367 -3.85 12.18 -23.77
CA ASP A 367 -4.67 12.86 -24.78
C ASP A 367 -4.06 12.72 -26.19
N GLY A 368 -2.75 12.91 -26.32
CA GLY A 368 -2.02 12.78 -27.58
C GLY A 368 -2.03 11.35 -28.12
N LEU A 369 -1.72 10.36 -27.29
CA LEU A 369 -1.75 8.95 -27.70
C LEU A 369 -3.18 8.50 -28.06
N HIS A 370 -4.19 8.92 -27.30
CA HIS A 370 -5.58 8.59 -27.62
C HIS A 370 -6.01 9.24 -28.94
N GLY A 371 -5.78 10.55 -29.11
CA GLY A 371 -6.22 11.28 -30.30
C GLY A 371 -5.54 10.81 -31.58
N GLU A 372 -4.25 10.45 -31.52
CA GLU A 372 -3.51 10.01 -32.70
C GLU A 372 -3.82 8.56 -33.08
N PHE A 373 -4.14 7.71 -32.10
CA PHE A 373 -4.29 6.28 -32.31
C PHE A 373 -5.69 5.73 -31.98
N GLU A 374 -6.72 6.58 -31.87
CA GLU A 374 -8.11 6.19 -31.55
C GLU A 374 -8.65 5.04 -32.42
N ARG A 375 -8.23 5.00 -33.70
CA ARG A 375 -8.64 3.94 -34.66
C ARG A 375 -7.91 2.61 -34.48
N HIS A 376 -6.98 2.54 -33.53
CA HIS A 376 -6.19 1.35 -33.23
C HIS A 376 -6.75 0.71 -31.97
N GLU A 377 -6.68 -0.61 -31.92
CA GLU A 377 -7.09 -1.43 -30.79
C GLU A 377 -6.10 -1.26 -29.61
N ILE A 378 -6.10 -0.07 -28.99
CA ILE A 378 -5.18 0.33 -27.92
C ILE A 378 -5.97 0.74 -26.67
N SER A 379 -5.52 0.25 -25.51
CA SER A 379 -6.03 0.66 -24.19
C SER A 379 -4.89 1.12 -23.28
N PHE A 380 -5.19 1.98 -22.31
CA PHE A 380 -4.20 2.53 -21.38
C PHE A 380 -4.47 1.99 -19.99
N VAL A 381 -3.41 1.59 -19.28
CA VAL A 381 -3.48 1.25 -17.86
C VAL A 381 -2.47 2.12 -17.13
N THR A 382 -2.95 3.17 -16.49
CA THR A 382 -2.10 4.12 -15.77
C THR A 382 -2.08 3.77 -14.30
N VAL A 383 -0.91 3.38 -13.81
CA VAL A 383 -0.69 2.84 -12.48
C VAL A 383 0.07 3.85 -11.63
N GLY A 384 -0.43 4.15 -10.43
CA GLY A 384 0.28 5.07 -9.54
C GLY A 384 -0.33 5.19 -8.15
N THR A 385 0.34 5.94 -7.28
CA THR A 385 -0.10 6.14 -5.89
C THR A 385 -0.88 7.44 -5.71
N GLN A 386 -0.35 8.55 -6.22
CA GLN A 386 -0.88 9.91 -6.04
C GLN A 386 -1.38 10.48 -7.38
N ILE A 387 -2.45 9.91 -7.92
CA ILE A 387 -3.04 10.36 -9.19
C ILE A 387 -4.35 11.11 -8.86
N PRO A 388 -4.34 12.46 -8.79
CA PRO A 388 -5.52 13.21 -8.41
C PRO A 388 -6.53 13.23 -9.55
N LYS A 389 -7.79 12.82 -9.28
CA LYS A 389 -8.90 12.92 -10.26
C LYS A 389 -9.08 14.32 -10.81
N SER A 390 -8.82 15.36 -10.00
CA SER A 390 -8.96 16.76 -10.39
C SER A 390 -8.00 17.17 -11.52
N GLY A 391 -6.81 16.58 -11.59
CA GLY A 391 -5.81 16.90 -12.62
C GLY A 391 -6.17 16.43 -14.03
N PHE A 392 -7.25 15.67 -14.16
CA PHE A 392 -7.73 15.09 -15.43
C PHE A 392 -9.13 15.54 -15.82
N ARG A 393 -9.73 16.45 -15.03
CA ARG A 393 -11.06 17.01 -15.34
C ARG A 393 -11.03 17.75 -16.66
N ASN A 394 -12.15 17.73 -17.38
CA ASN A 394 -12.36 18.42 -18.66
C ASN A 394 -11.55 17.85 -19.83
N SER A 395 -10.82 16.74 -19.65
CA SER A 395 -10.30 16.01 -20.80
C SER A 395 -11.44 15.20 -21.43
N ARG A 396 -11.74 15.49 -22.70
CA ARG A 396 -12.74 14.75 -23.49
C ARG A 396 -12.46 13.24 -23.54
N ASN A 397 -11.19 12.84 -23.39
CA ASN A 397 -10.73 11.46 -23.53
C ASN A 397 -10.39 10.83 -22.17
N VAL A 398 -9.83 11.59 -21.23
CA VAL A 398 -9.42 11.08 -19.92
C VAL A 398 -10.58 10.98 -18.94
N ASP A 399 -11.63 11.81 -19.07
CA ASP A 399 -12.85 11.70 -18.23
C ASP A 399 -13.55 10.34 -18.40
N ARG A 400 -13.27 9.60 -19.47
CA ARG A 400 -13.79 8.23 -19.72
C ARG A 400 -12.97 7.12 -19.06
N HIS A 401 -11.84 7.43 -18.44
CA HIS A 401 -11.02 6.42 -17.78
C HIS A 401 -11.74 5.85 -16.56
N ARG A 402 -11.66 4.54 -16.42
CA ARG A 402 -12.16 3.81 -15.25
C ARG A 402 -11.18 3.99 -14.11
N TRP A 403 -11.68 4.24 -12.90
CA TRP A 403 -10.85 4.34 -11.71
C TRP A 403 -10.99 3.06 -10.90
N CYS A 404 -9.88 2.42 -10.59
CA CYS A 404 -9.83 1.13 -9.91
C CYS A 404 -8.78 1.16 -8.79
N SER A 405 -9.12 0.60 -7.64
CA SER A 405 -8.19 0.36 -6.52
C SER A 405 -8.14 -1.09 -6.07
N ASP A 406 -8.74 -2.01 -6.84
CA ASP A 406 -8.85 -3.43 -6.51
C ASP A 406 -7.50 -4.14 -6.69
N THR A 407 -6.60 -3.89 -5.76
CA THR A 407 -5.28 -4.51 -5.72
C THR A 407 -5.26 -5.76 -4.84
N GLY A 408 -6.21 -5.87 -3.91
CA GLY A 408 -6.20 -6.86 -2.84
C GLY A 408 -5.26 -6.51 -1.70
N ALA A 409 -5.25 -7.38 -0.69
CA ALA A 409 -4.38 -7.36 0.48
C ALA A 409 -4.45 -8.71 1.21
N PHE A 410 -3.54 -8.93 2.16
CA PHE A 410 -3.58 -10.01 3.13
C PHE A 410 -4.52 -9.66 4.29
N ASP A 411 -5.82 -9.74 4.06
CA ASP A 411 -6.87 -9.46 5.05
C ASP A 411 -7.44 -10.73 5.71
N ASP A 412 -7.05 -11.91 5.21
CA ASP A 412 -7.42 -13.23 5.77
C ASP A 412 -6.17 -13.97 6.27
N GLU A 413 -6.22 -14.47 7.51
CA GLU A 413 -5.09 -15.15 8.14
C GLU A 413 -4.70 -16.43 7.41
N ASN A 414 -5.67 -17.20 6.94
CA ASN A 414 -5.40 -18.49 6.29
C ASN A 414 -4.76 -18.28 4.93
N LEU A 415 -5.28 -17.34 4.13
CA LEU A 415 -4.70 -17.00 2.83
C LEU A 415 -3.28 -16.42 2.97
N HIS A 416 -3.05 -15.55 3.97
CA HIS A 416 -1.71 -15.03 4.22
C HIS A 416 -0.76 -16.13 4.69
N ARG A 417 -1.21 -17.00 5.59
CA ARG A 417 -0.43 -18.16 6.07
C ARG A 417 -0.06 -19.09 4.91
N GLU A 418 -1.03 -19.47 4.08
CA GLU A 418 -0.81 -20.30 2.90
C GLU A 418 0.22 -19.66 1.97
N TYR A 419 0.07 -18.37 1.68
CA TYR A 419 1.01 -17.62 0.85
C TYR A 419 2.45 -17.71 1.38
N VAL A 420 2.67 -17.41 2.66
CA VAL A 420 4.00 -17.41 3.30
C VAL A 420 4.57 -18.83 3.38
N SER A 421 3.74 -19.82 3.70
CA SER A 421 4.15 -21.23 3.82
C SER A 421 4.74 -21.80 2.53
N ARG A 422 4.37 -21.29 1.34
CA ARG A 422 4.95 -21.72 0.06
C ARG A 422 6.45 -21.45 -0.06
N TYR A 423 6.97 -20.48 0.69
CA TYR A 423 8.38 -20.08 0.64
C TYR A 423 9.22 -20.74 1.73
N LEU A 424 8.60 -21.19 2.82
CA LEU A 424 9.30 -21.78 3.95
C LEU A 424 9.56 -23.28 3.75
N PRO A 425 10.65 -23.85 4.32
CA PRO A 425 10.84 -25.29 4.33
C PRO A 425 9.63 -26.01 4.96
N PRO A 426 9.09 -27.09 4.35
CA PRO A 426 7.91 -27.77 4.89
C PRO A 426 8.09 -28.28 6.32
N SER A 427 9.27 -28.83 6.63
CA SER A 427 9.64 -29.27 7.98
C SER A 427 9.61 -28.13 9.00
N TYR A 428 9.99 -26.92 8.58
CA TYR A 428 9.93 -25.74 9.44
C TYR A 428 8.49 -25.31 9.69
N VAL A 429 7.64 -25.26 8.65
CA VAL A 429 6.21 -24.90 8.75
C VAL A 429 5.47 -25.77 9.77
N GLU A 430 5.76 -27.06 9.78
CA GLU A 430 5.11 -28.02 10.70
C GLU A 430 5.60 -27.91 12.15
N SER A 431 6.83 -27.41 12.35
CA SER A 431 7.46 -27.25 13.65
C SER A 431 6.74 -26.23 14.55
N ARG A 432 6.97 -26.32 15.86
CA ARG A 432 6.46 -25.32 16.83
C ARG A 432 6.99 -23.91 16.51
N ALA A 433 8.27 -23.80 16.11
CA ALA A 433 8.89 -22.54 15.76
C ALA A 433 8.27 -21.92 14.51
N GLY A 434 8.02 -22.71 13.46
CA GLY A 434 7.40 -22.22 12.22
C GLY A 434 5.94 -21.83 12.39
N LYS A 435 5.16 -22.57 13.19
CA LYS A 435 3.78 -22.17 13.53
C LYS A 435 3.73 -20.83 14.28
N ALA A 436 4.65 -20.63 15.23
CA ALA A 436 4.80 -19.38 15.96
C ALA A 436 5.27 -18.24 15.03
N PHE A 437 6.18 -18.53 14.11
CA PHE A 437 6.67 -17.59 13.10
C PHE A 437 5.54 -17.12 12.18
N LEU A 438 4.77 -18.04 11.58
CA LEU A 438 3.65 -17.72 10.70
C LEU A 438 2.59 -16.87 11.38
N ARG A 439 2.30 -17.14 12.67
CA ARG A 439 1.41 -16.28 13.47
C ARG A 439 2.00 -14.88 13.61
N ALA A 440 3.28 -14.75 13.97
CA ALA A 440 3.92 -13.45 14.10
C ALA A 440 3.96 -12.67 12.77
N VAL A 441 4.18 -13.34 11.64
CA VAL A 441 4.11 -12.71 10.31
C VAL A 441 2.70 -12.20 10.02
N TRP A 442 1.64 -12.94 10.37
CA TRP A 442 0.27 -12.43 10.25
C TRP A 442 0.02 -11.20 11.15
N GLU A 443 0.44 -11.27 12.41
CA GLU A 443 0.25 -10.20 13.39
C GLU A 443 0.93 -8.88 12.98
N TRP A 444 2.01 -8.93 12.19
CA TRP A 444 2.80 -7.76 11.82
C TRP A 444 2.68 -7.35 10.35
N CYS A 445 2.72 -8.31 9.42
CA CYS A 445 2.87 -8.07 7.99
C CYS A 445 1.55 -8.18 7.19
N ARG A 446 0.40 -8.37 7.84
CA ARG A 446 -0.91 -8.35 7.16
C ARG A 446 -1.19 -6.99 6.51
N GLY A 447 -2.09 -6.98 5.52
CA GLY A 447 -2.38 -5.81 4.69
C GLY A 447 -1.67 -5.84 3.34
N ARG A 448 -0.97 -4.77 2.96
CA ARG A 448 -0.33 -4.66 1.64
C ARG A 448 0.79 -5.68 1.42
N TYR A 449 0.84 -6.25 0.22
CA TYR A 449 1.75 -7.35 -0.14
C TYR A 449 3.24 -7.06 0.10
N ARG A 450 3.66 -5.80 -0.14
CA ARG A 450 5.07 -5.39 -0.03
C ARG A 450 5.70 -5.74 1.32
N PHE A 451 4.96 -5.69 2.43
CA PHE A 451 5.54 -5.99 3.74
C PHE A 451 5.98 -7.46 3.81
N THR A 452 5.07 -8.37 3.46
CA THR A 452 5.35 -9.80 3.39
C THR A 452 6.40 -10.14 2.35
N ASP A 453 6.32 -9.59 1.14
CA ASP A 453 7.25 -9.90 0.05
C ASP A 453 8.68 -9.48 0.37
N ALA A 454 8.87 -8.30 0.98
CA ALA A 454 10.20 -7.83 1.40
C ALA A 454 10.79 -8.72 2.52
N LEU A 455 9.95 -9.24 3.41
CA LEU A 455 10.37 -10.18 4.44
C LEU A 455 10.79 -11.52 3.79
N LEU A 456 9.99 -12.05 2.88
CA LEU A 456 10.28 -13.31 2.18
C LEU A 456 11.58 -13.24 1.37
N ALA A 457 11.81 -12.15 0.65
CA ALA A 457 13.08 -11.93 -0.06
C ALA A 457 14.27 -11.88 0.92
N THR A 458 14.08 -11.29 2.11
CA THR A 458 15.11 -11.25 3.15
C THR A 458 15.37 -12.62 3.77
N LEU A 459 14.34 -13.42 4.02
CA LEU A 459 14.47 -14.79 4.51
C LEU A 459 15.18 -15.70 3.50
N ALA A 460 14.88 -15.54 2.20
CA ALA A 460 15.56 -16.25 1.14
C ALA A 460 17.07 -15.95 1.14
N ARG A 461 17.45 -14.65 1.25
CA ARG A 461 18.87 -14.23 1.37
C ARG A 461 19.57 -14.78 2.60
N ASP A 462 18.85 -14.91 3.72
CA ASP A 462 19.38 -15.51 4.94
C ASP A 462 19.46 -17.03 4.89
N GLY A 463 18.85 -17.68 3.89
CA GLY A 463 18.71 -19.13 3.90
C GLY A 463 17.87 -19.63 5.07
N PHE A 464 16.89 -18.86 5.53
CA PHE A 464 15.98 -19.22 6.63
C PHE A 464 16.69 -19.62 7.94
N ARG A 465 17.94 -19.19 8.19
CA ARG A 465 18.70 -19.55 9.40
C ARG A 465 18.11 -18.95 10.67
N SER A 466 17.59 -17.73 10.55
CA SER A 466 17.14 -16.94 11.70
C SER A 466 15.78 -16.25 11.49
N PRO A 467 14.69 -16.98 11.18
CA PRO A 467 13.43 -16.35 10.77
C PRO A 467 12.85 -15.41 11.83
N HIS A 468 12.84 -15.79 13.11
CA HIS A 468 12.28 -14.94 14.18
C HIS A 468 13.13 -13.70 14.42
N SER A 469 14.46 -13.85 14.43
CA SER A 469 15.38 -12.73 14.60
C SER A 469 15.26 -11.73 13.45
N LEU A 470 15.15 -12.21 12.21
CA LEU A 470 14.95 -11.36 11.05
C LEU A 470 13.60 -10.66 11.04
N LEU A 471 12.53 -11.33 11.45
CA LEU A 471 11.23 -10.67 11.59
C LEU A 471 11.29 -9.55 12.65
N ASN A 472 11.94 -9.80 13.78
CA ASN A 472 12.10 -8.77 14.82
C ASN A 472 12.94 -7.59 14.33
N ASP A 473 14.07 -7.84 13.67
CA ASP A 473 14.91 -6.79 13.10
C ASP A 473 14.19 -6.03 11.97
N TYR A 474 13.39 -6.73 11.15
CA TYR A 474 12.55 -6.17 10.09
C TYR A 474 11.57 -5.16 10.70
N ILE A 475 10.85 -5.57 11.75
CA ILE A 475 9.87 -4.72 12.44
C ILE A 475 10.57 -3.57 13.15
N GLU A 476 11.69 -3.81 13.82
CA GLU A 476 12.47 -2.77 14.50
C GLU A 476 13.00 -1.73 13.53
N ARG A 477 13.58 -2.13 12.39
CA ARG A 477 14.03 -1.18 11.36
C ARG A 477 12.86 -0.42 10.72
N GLY A 478 11.73 -1.09 10.47
CA GLY A 478 10.55 -0.47 9.85
C GLY A 478 9.83 0.52 10.76
N THR A 479 9.68 0.18 12.04
CA THR A 479 8.79 0.87 12.99
C THR A 479 9.54 1.63 14.08
N GLY A 480 10.78 1.25 14.39
CA GLY A 480 11.53 1.69 15.57
C GLY A 480 11.11 0.98 16.86
N HIS A 481 10.20 0.00 16.80
CA HIS A 481 9.77 -0.82 17.93
C HIS A 481 10.29 -2.25 17.77
N ARG A 482 10.87 -2.80 18.84
CA ARG A 482 11.36 -4.17 18.87
C ARG A 482 10.31 -5.11 19.50
N PRO A 483 9.77 -6.09 18.75
CA PRO A 483 8.81 -7.04 19.30
C PRO A 483 9.43 -7.86 20.46
N GLN A 484 8.65 -8.06 21.53
CA GLN A 484 9.06 -8.86 22.69
C GLN A 484 8.47 -10.28 22.72
N LYS A 485 7.84 -10.73 21.63
CA LYS A 485 7.28 -12.09 21.52
C LYS A 485 8.34 -13.09 21.05
N ASN A 486 8.06 -14.39 21.23
CA ASN A 486 8.84 -15.49 20.67
C ASN A 486 10.33 -15.51 21.09
N LEU A 487 10.67 -14.90 22.24
CA LEU A 487 12.05 -14.80 22.75
C LEU A 487 12.72 -16.16 22.96
N GLU A 488 11.93 -17.22 23.17
CA GLU A 488 12.44 -18.59 23.28
C GLU A 488 13.14 -19.08 22.01
N PHE A 489 12.65 -18.70 20.83
CA PHE A 489 13.23 -19.10 19.55
C PHE A 489 14.45 -18.24 19.17
N LEU A 490 14.50 -16.98 19.60
CA LEU A 490 15.66 -16.10 19.39
C LEU A 490 16.94 -16.64 20.03
N ARG A 491 16.82 -17.37 21.15
CA ARG A 491 17.96 -17.98 21.84
C ARG A 491 18.53 -19.19 21.11
N THR A 492 17.72 -19.82 20.25
CA THR A 492 18.10 -21.02 19.51
C THR A 492 18.65 -20.71 18.12
N GLU A 493 18.25 -19.58 17.54
CA GLU A 493 18.77 -19.11 16.26
C GLU A 493 20.23 -18.63 16.42
N LYS A 494 21.11 -19.07 15.52
CA LYS A 494 22.54 -18.75 15.53
C LYS A 494 23.00 -18.36 14.12
N GLY A 495 24.11 -17.63 14.05
CA GLY A 495 24.78 -17.27 12.79
C GLY A 495 24.68 -15.78 12.45
N GLU A 496 25.44 -15.38 11.43
CA GLU A 496 25.33 -14.05 10.85
C GLU A 496 24.04 -13.91 10.06
N ARG A 497 23.36 -12.78 10.29
CA ARG A 497 22.07 -12.47 9.70
C ARG A 497 22.26 -11.74 8.38
N ALA A 498 21.41 -12.05 7.40
CA ALA A 498 21.34 -11.25 6.19
C ALA A 498 21.03 -9.78 6.50
N ASP A 499 21.66 -8.85 5.77
CA ASP A 499 21.35 -7.44 5.93
C ASP A 499 19.94 -7.12 5.46
N ILE A 500 19.18 -6.39 6.28
CA ILE A 500 17.80 -6.02 5.99
C ILE A 500 17.78 -4.71 5.22
N ARG A 501 17.52 -4.80 3.91
CA ARG A 501 17.47 -3.65 3.01
C ARG A 501 16.09 -2.99 3.00
N ILE A 502 15.62 -2.59 4.17
CA ILE A 502 14.32 -1.94 4.32
C ILE A 502 14.53 -0.51 4.75
N THR A 503 13.99 0.40 3.97
CA THR A 503 13.88 1.79 4.36
C THR A 503 12.83 1.91 5.46
N ARG A 504 13.18 2.63 6.52
CA ARG A 504 12.22 3.02 7.56
C ARG A 504 11.05 3.72 6.90
N ILE A 505 9.84 3.41 7.36
CA ILE A 505 8.64 4.07 6.86
C ILE A 505 8.77 5.57 7.16
N ASP A 506 8.63 6.37 6.11
CA ASP A 506 8.81 7.81 6.20
C ASP A 506 7.57 8.46 6.83
N CYS A 507 7.79 9.19 7.92
CA CYS A 507 6.76 9.96 8.61
C CYS A 507 6.97 11.47 8.47
N ALA A 508 7.85 11.93 7.57
CA ALA A 508 8.11 13.35 7.34
C ALA A 508 6.85 14.13 6.99
N ALA A 509 5.90 13.50 6.30
CA ALA A 509 4.59 14.08 6.00
C ALA A 509 3.85 14.56 7.27
N LEU A 510 4.02 13.88 8.41
CA LEU A 510 3.35 14.24 9.68
C LEU A 510 3.95 15.48 10.34
N GLU A 511 5.16 15.89 9.95
CA GLU A 511 5.81 17.13 10.44
C GLU A 511 5.31 18.37 9.71
N SER A 512 4.78 18.19 8.48
CA SER A 512 4.33 19.29 7.65
C SER A 512 3.07 19.96 8.22
N ALA A 513 3.10 21.28 8.35
CA ALA A 513 1.94 22.07 8.77
C ALA A 513 0.73 21.91 7.82
N ALA A 514 0.98 21.56 6.55
CA ALA A 514 -0.04 21.27 5.55
C ALA A 514 -0.78 19.94 5.83
N CYS A 515 -0.16 19.02 6.57
CA CYS A 515 -0.71 17.69 6.87
C CYS A 515 -1.26 17.58 8.30
N ARG A 516 -1.64 18.71 8.94
CA ARG A 516 -2.21 18.69 10.30
C ARG A 516 -3.49 17.86 10.41
N SER A 517 -4.33 17.87 9.37
CA SER A 517 -5.55 17.03 9.28
C SER A 517 -5.21 15.54 9.27
N LEU A 518 -4.21 15.14 8.48
CA LEU A 518 -3.72 13.77 8.42
C LEU A 518 -3.18 13.30 9.77
N SER A 519 -2.30 14.09 10.39
CA SER A 519 -1.76 13.80 11.73
C SER A 519 -2.86 13.68 12.79
N SER A 520 -3.88 14.53 12.73
CA SER A 520 -5.06 14.44 13.60
C SER A 520 -5.85 13.15 13.36
N THR A 521 -6.15 12.82 12.11
CA THR A 521 -6.90 11.63 11.75
C THR A 521 -6.17 10.34 12.16
N LEU A 522 -4.86 10.25 11.95
CA LEU A 522 -4.07 9.09 12.35
C LEU A 522 -3.98 8.92 13.87
N ARG A 523 -3.98 10.01 14.65
CA ARG A 523 -4.12 9.94 16.11
C ARG A 523 -5.46 9.35 16.49
N ASP A 524 -6.52 9.85 15.89
CA ASP A 524 -7.87 9.38 16.18
C ASP A 524 -7.99 7.87 15.92
N VAL A 525 -7.40 7.38 14.82
CA VAL A 525 -7.27 5.95 14.53
C VAL A 525 -6.50 5.23 15.64
N LEU A 526 -5.31 5.69 16.01
CA LEU A 526 -4.45 5.01 16.99
C LEU A 526 -5.10 4.89 18.37
N PHE A 527 -5.69 5.99 18.84
CA PHE A 527 -6.42 6.02 20.10
C PHE A 527 -7.60 5.07 20.08
N HIS A 528 -8.41 5.09 19.00
CA HIS A 528 -9.52 4.16 18.84
C HIS A 528 -9.03 2.71 18.82
N TYR A 529 -7.93 2.41 18.11
CA TYR A 529 -7.34 1.08 18.04
C TYR A 529 -6.81 0.62 19.41
N SER A 530 -6.20 1.51 20.19
CA SER A 530 -5.66 1.19 21.52
C SER A 530 -6.71 0.69 22.50
N VAL A 531 -7.97 1.11 22.33
CA VAL A 531 -9.06 0.72 23.22
C VAL A 531 -9.93 -0.38 22.61
N THR A 532 -10.13 -0.40 21.29
CA THR A 532 -11.03 -1.34 20.62
C THR A 532 -10.33 -2.48 19.88
N GLY A 533 -9.01 -2.44 19.70
CA GLY A 533 -8.28 -3.40 18.85
C GLY A 533 -8.75 -3.44 17.39
N ARG A 534 -9.47 -2.41 16.93
CA ARG A 534 -10.06 -2.34 15.59
C ARG A 534 -9.85 -0.96 14.98
N HIS A 535 -9.81 -0.91 13.65
CA HIS A 535 -9.87 0.35 12.94
C HIS A 535 -11.24 1.00 13.19
N PRO A 536 -11.31 2.35 13.30
CA PRO A 536 -12.60 3.03 13.29
C PRO A 536 -13.36 2.76 11.97
N ARG A 537 -14.53 3.36 11.79
CA ARG A 537 -15.26 3.25 10.51
C ARG A 537 -14.34 3.67 9.34
N PRO A 538 -14.41 2.98 8.18
CA PRO A 538 -13.63 3.37 7.01
C PRO A 538 -13.90 4.82 6.62
N PHE A 539 -12.84 5.54 6.23
CA PHE A 539 -12.94 6.93 5.77
C PHE A 539 -13.43 6.99 4.32
N GLY A 540 -14.05 8.11 3.94
CA GLY A 540 -14.37 8.40 2.56
C GLY A 540 -13.16 8.94 1.78
N VAL A 541 -13.38 9.25 0.50
CA VAL A 541 -12.39 9.88 -0.38
C VAL A 541 -11.96 11.28 0.06
N ASP A 542 -12.68 11.90 1.00
CA ASP A 542 -12.31 13.16 1.64
C ASP A 542 -11.09 13.05 2.56
N ARG A 543 -10.55 11.83 2.74
CA ARG A 543 -9.30 11.54 3.43
C ARG A 543 -8.27 10.84 2.54
N ILE A 544 -8.28 11.13 1.23
CA ILE A 544 -7.36 10.55 0.26
C ILE A 544 -5.88 10.79 0.61
N GLU A 545 -5.57 11.84 1.37
CA GLU A 545 -4.22 12.13 1.84
C GLU A 545 -3.63 10.99 2.69
N ILE A 546 -4.46 10.14 3.31
CA ILE A 546 -4.02 8.94 4.02
C ILE A 546 -3.39 7.93 3.05
N VAL A 547 -3.99 7.73 1.87
CA VAL A 547 -3.49 6.81 0.84
C VAL A 547 -2.31 7.42 0.11
N ASP A 548 -2.42 8.71 -0.24
CA ASP A 548 -1.36 9.44 -0.96
C ASP A 548 -0.05 9.44 -0.18
N GLN A 549 -0.10 9.69 1.14
CA GLN A 549 1.07 9.67 2.02
C GLN A 549 1.44 8.26 2.51
N ALA A 550 0.86 7.22 1.90
CA ALA A 550 1.10 5.81 2.16
C ALA A 550 0.79 5.30 3.59
N PHE A 551 0.04 6.06 4.39
CA PHE A 551 -0.34 5.65 5.75
C PHE A 551 -1.48 4.64 5.81
N GLY A 552 -2.37 4.67 4.81
CA GLY A 552 -3.45 3.71 4.65
C GLY A 552 -3.61 3.28 3.20
N ARG A 553 -4.71 2.60 2.92
CA ARG A 553 -5.03 2.03 1.61
C ARG A 553 -6.52 2.14 1.31
N PHE A 554 -6.86 2.08 0.02
CA PHE A 554 -8.23 1.76 -0.36
C PHE A 554 -8.50 0.29 -0.06
N PHE A 555 -9.63 0.03 0.61
CA PHE A 555 -10.05 -1.32 0.98
C PHE A 555 -11.01 -1.92 -0.06
N ASP A 556 -11.69 -1.08 -0.84
CA ASP A 556 -12.61 -1.50 -1.89
C ASP A 556 -12.05 -1.19 -3.29
N GLY A 557 -12.61 -1.83 -4.31
CA GLY A 557 -12.18 -1.62 -5.71
C GLY A 557 -12.63 -0.29 -6.33
N GLN A 558 -13.62 0.39 -5.74
CA GLN A 558 -14.23 1.61 -6.28
C GLN A 558 -13.58 2.89 -5.74
N MET A 559 -12.49 2.78 -4.98
CA MET A 559 -11.82 3.88 -4.30
C MET A 559 -12.77 4.67 -3.37
N SER A 560 -13.72 4.01 -2.70
CA SER A 560 -14.72 4.71 -1.87
C SER A 560 -14.42 4.69 -0.38
N LYS A 561 -13.62 3.71 0.08
CA LYS A 561 -13.34 3.44 1.49
C LYS A 561 -11.85 3.33 1.74
N ILE A 562 -11.36 4.10 2.71
CA ILE A 562 -9.97 4.14 3.14
C ILE A 562 -9.84 3.58 4.56
N VAL A 563 -8.82 2.77 4.80
CA VAL A 563 -8.50 2.18 6.11
C VAL A 563 -7.02 2.36 6.45
N VAL A 564 -6.74 2.39 7.76
CA VAL A 564 -5.40 2.43 8.37
C VAL A 564 -5.32 1.27 9.37
N ASP A 565 -5.24 0.04 8.87
CA ASP A 565 -5.41 -1.18 9.67
C ASP A 565 -4.15 -2.06 9.73
N GLU A 566 -3.07 -1.61 9.10
CA GLU A 566 -1.83 -2.37 8.94
C GLU A 566 -0.94 -2.24 10.19
N PRO A 567 -0.58 -3.35 10.85
CA PRO A 567 0.11 -3.30 12.13
C PRO A 567 1.45 -2.58 12.11
N ILE A 568 2.28 -2.85 11.11
CA ILE A 568 3.55 -2.15 10.90
C ILE A 568 3.33 -0.64 10.75
N MET A 569 2.31 -0.21 9.99
CA MET A 569 2.03 1.22 9.79
C MET A 569 1.59 1.89 11.09
N LEU A 570 0.62 1.29 11.79
CA LEU A 570 0.12 1.80 13.06
C LEU A 570 1.22 1.86 14.12
N ALA A 571 2.08 0.83 14.22
CA ALA A 571 3.21 0.82 15.13
C ALA A 571 4.23 1.92 14.80
N THR A 572 4.54 2.13 13.51
CA THR A 572 5.41 3.24 13.07
C THR A 572 4.83 4.60 13.50
N VAL A 573 3.55 4.83 13.22
CA VAL A 573 2.88 6.10 13.54
C VAL A 573 2.80 6.32 15.05
N ALA A 574 2.48 5.27 15.82
CA ALA A 574 2.45 5.32 17.28
C ALA A 574 3.84 5.66 17.83
N ASN A 575 4.88 4.97 17.35
CA ASN A 575 6.25 5.24 17.76
C ASN A 575 6.67 6.68 17.40
N TRP A 576 6.28 7.18 16.22
CA TRP A 576 6.54 8.56 15.81
C TRP A 576 5.89 9.56 16.79
N PHE A 577 4.61 9.39 17.16
CA PHE A 577 3.95 10.28 18.11
C PHE A 577 4.60 10.28 19.50
N CYS A 578 5.07 9.11 19.95
CA CYS A 578 5.71 8.95 21.25
C CYS A 578 7.18 9.42 21.29
N THR A 579 7.93 9.31 20.17
CA THR A 579 9.38 9.55 20.16
C THR A 579 9.85 10.82 19.45
N ASN A 580 9.16 11.29 18.41
CA ASN A 580 9.63 12.43 17.63
C ASN A 580 9.19 13.77 18.23
N SER A 581 10.12 14.50 18.84
CA SER A 581 9.98 15.93 19.12
C SER A 581 9.91 16.67 17.78
N GLY A 582 8.74 17.14 17.37
CA GLY A 582 8.58 17.85 16.09
C GLY A 582 9.54 19.05 15.98
N PRO A 583 9.95 19.44 14.76
CA PRO A 583 10.92 20.53 14.54
C PRO A 583 10.47 21.91 15.04
N TYR A 584 9.19 22.08 15.37
CA TYR A 584 8.62 23.32 15.90
C TYR A 584 8.78 23.52 17.41
N THR A 585 9.32 22.54 18.13
CA THR A 585 9.64 22.69 19.54
C THR A 585 11.15 22.62 19.69
N GLY A 586 11.79 23.77 19.92
CA GLY A 586 13.25 23.86 20.08
C GLY A 586 13.80 22.88 21.12
N SER A 587 15.13 22.74 21.13
CA SER A 587 15.99 21.87 21.97
C SER A 587 15.52 21.50 23.41
N LEU A 588 14.62 22.29 24.01
CA LEU A 588 13.97 22.05 25.30
C LEU A 588 12.81 21.02 25.30
N ALA A 589 12.36 20.50 24.14
CA ALA A 589 11.19 19.62 24.06
C ALA A 589 11.48 18.11 23.95
N ARG A 590 12.75 17.70 23.93
CA ARG A 590 13.11 16.27 24.05
C ARG A 590 12.70 15.66 25.40
N SER A 591 12.48 16.48 26.43
CA SER A 591 12.07 16.05 27.78
C SER A 591 10.57 16.23 28.07
N GLN A 592 9.74 16.53 27.06
CA GLN A 592 8.32 16.90 27.28
C GLN A 592 7.30 15.87 26.79
N ARG A 593 7.67 14.61 26.52
CA ARG A 593 6.70 13.56 26.13
C ARG A 593 6.80 12.31 27.00
N ASP A 594 7.14 12.50 28.26
CA ASP A 594 7.30 11.38 29.17
C ASP A 594 5.94 10.82 29.63
N SER A 595 4.86 11.61 29.49
CA SER A 595 3.55 11.24 30.03
C SER A 595 2.38 11.25 29.02
N PHE A 596 1.30 10.53 29.38
CA PHE A 596 0.02 10.55 28.67
C PHE A 596 -0.55 11.96 28.54
N LEU A 597 -0.40 12.77 29.59
CA LEU A 597 -0.90 14.13 29.58
C LEU A 597 -0.20 14.95 28.50
N ASP A 598 1.11 14.76 28.32
CA ASP A 598 1.87 15.46 27.29
C ASP A 598 1.38 15.06 25.89
N VAL A 599 1.18 13.76 25.68
CA VAL A 599 0.58 13.23 24.43
C VAL A 599 -0.80 13.83 24.21
N MET A 600 -1.63 14.00 25.24
CA MET A 600 -2.94 14.64 25.08
C MET A 600 -2.89 16.17 24.88
N GLN A 601 -1.96 16.86 25.53
CA GLN A 601 -1.86 18.33 25.52
C GLN A 601 -1.23 18.87 24.24
N LEU A 602 -0.15 18.24 23.76
CA LEU A 602 0.51 18.59 22.51
C LEU A 602 -0.43 18.43 21.31
N TYR A 603 -1.42 17.56 21.47
CA TYR A 603 -2.23 17.04 20.37
C TYR A 603 -3.73 17.13 20.66
N GLN A 604 -4.17 18.17 21.38
CA GLN A 604 -5.55 18.39 21.86
C GLN A 604 -6.58 17.60 21.04
N PRO A 605 -7.35 16.68 21.66
CA PRO A 605 -8.26 15.80 20.93
C PRO A 605 -9.19 16.63 20.06
N THR A 606 -9.00 16.52 18.75
CA THR A 606 -9.74 17.25 17.72
C THR A 606 -11.09 16.60 17.45
N GLY A 607 -11.18 15.29 17.66
CA GLY A 607 -12.40 14.49 17.51
C GLY A 607 -12.95 13.99 18.85
N PRO A 608 -14.29 13.82 18.98
CA PRO A 608 -14.91 13.20 20.15
C PRO A 608 -14.36 11.80 20.44
N GLN A 609 -14.08 11.02 19.40
CA GLN A 609 -13.62 9.63 19.52
C GLN A 609 -12.26 9.49 20.21
N THR A 610 -11.32 10.38 19.90
CA THR A 610 -9.99 10.41 20.52
C THR A 610 -10.06 10.78 21.97
N PHE A 611 -10.92 11.74 22.30
CA PHE A 611 -11.18 12.08 23.68
C PHE A 611 -11.80 10.90 24.44
N LEU A 612 -12.74 10.17 23.84
CA LEU A 612 -13.36 9.00 24.45
C LEU A 612 -12.37 7.86 24.70
N ALA A 613 -11.56 7.52 23.71
CA ALA A 613 -10.50 6.53 23.88
C ALA A 613 -9.52 6.94 24.99
N ALA A 614 -9.15 8.23 25.04
CA ALA A 614 -8.30 8.74 26.10
C ALA A 614 -8.97 8.65 27.49
N LEU A 615 -10.28 8.90 27.57
CA LEU A 615 -11.07 8.72 28.80
C LEU A 615 -11.09 7.25 29.23
N VAL A 616 -11.23 6.30 28.30
CA VAL A 616 -11.20 4.87 28.61
C VAL A 616 -9.86 4.47 29.26
N ILE A 617 -8.74 4.90 28.67
CA ILE A 617 -7.39 4.64 29.21
C ILE A 617 -7.26 5.25 30.61
N TYR A 618 -7.64 6.52 30.77
CA TYR A 618 -7.58 7.20 32.06
C TYR A 618 -8.44 6.53 33.13
N ILE A 619 -9.71 6.23 32.84
CA ILE A 619 -10.65 5.64 33.79
C ILE A 619 -10.14 4.27 34.23
N THR A 620 -9.64 3.48 33.28
CA THR A 620 -9.01 2.18 33.55
C THR A 620 -7.87 2.33 34.55
N HIS A 621 -6.93 3.25 34.30
CA HIS A 621 -5.77 3.45 35.16
C HIS A 621 -6.14 4.04 36.53
N ALA A 622 -7.07 5.00 36.58
CA ALA A 622 -7.51 5.63 37.81
C ALA A 622 -8.14 4.61 38.78
N PHE A 623 -9.01 3.74 38.28
CA PHE A 623 -9.65 2.73 39.13
C PHE A 623 -8.78 1.49 39.36
N ALA A 624 -7.80 1.18 38.50
CA ALA A 624 -6.78 0.16 38.79
C ALA A 624 -5.94 0.52 40.02
N GLN A 625 -5.71 1.81 40.29
CA GLN A 625 -5.04 2.29 41.51
C GLN A 625 -5.96 2.32 42.74
N GLY A 626 -7.22 1.88 42.63
CA GLY A 626 -8.19 1.88 43.72
C GLY A 626 -8.56 3.28 44.20
N HIS A 627 -8.60 4.28 43.30
CA HIS A 627 -9.07 5.62 43.68
C HIS A 627 -10.57 5.60 44.03
N PRO A 628 -11.00 6.43 45.01
CA PRO A 628 -12.42 6.61 45.29
C PRO A 628 -13.19 7.23 44.12
N VAL A 629 -14.48 6.88 43.98
CA VAL A 629 -15.34 7.44 42.93
C VAL A 629 -15.41 8.97 43.00
N SER A 630 -15.49 9.53 44.21
CA SER A 630 -15.54 10.98 44.46
C SER A 630 -14.21 11.71 44.21
N LYS A 631 -13.12 10.96 44.00
CA LYS A 631 -11.84 11.54 43.58
C LYS A 631 -11.81 11.70 42.07
N VAL A 632 -12.32 10.70 41.34
CA VAL A 632 -12.39 10.69 39.87
C VAL A 632 -13.53 11.58 39.36
N PHE A 633 -14.65 11.61 40.06
CA PHE A 633 -15.82 12.42 39.71
C PHE A 633 -16.14 13.47 40.78
N SER A 634 -16.47 14.66 40.31
CA SER A 634 -16.90 15.82 41.10
C SER A 634 -18.43 15.90 41.15
N PHE A 635 -18.99 16.04 42.35
CA PHE A 635 -20.43 16.11 42.57
C PHE A 635 -20.84 17.58 42.77
N PRO A 636 -21.89 18.07 42.09
CA PRO A 636 -22.29 19.48 42.17
C PRO A 636 -22.99 19.85 43.48
N HIS A 637 -23.61 18.88 44.17
CA HIS A 637 -24.31 19.10 45.43
C HIS A 637 -23.34 19.13 46.62
N SER A 638 -23.70 19.86 47.68
CA SER A 638 -22.85 20.10 48.86
C SER A 638 -22.51 18.83 49.67
N ALA A 639 -23.27 17.75 49.52
CA ALA A 639 -22.99 16.47 50.16
C ALA A 639 -22.62 15.40 49.11
N VAL A 640 -21.35 14.98 49.10
CA VAL A 640 -20.88 13.84 48.30
C VAL A 640 -21.53 12.56 48.84
N PRO A 641 -22.15 11.70 48.00
CA PRO A 641 -22.74 10.45 48.44
C PRO A 641 -21.74 9.57 49.20
N VAL A 642 -22.19 8.91 50.27
CA VAL A 642 -21.31 8.08 51.13
C VAL A 642 -20.62 6.98 50.32
N TRP A 643 -21.37 6.31 49.45
CA TRP A 643 -20.85 5.27 48.55
C TRP A 643 -19.76 5.79 47.61
N ALA A 644 -19.80 7.07 47.22
CA ALA A 644 -18.82 7.63 46.30
C ALA A 644 -17.44 7.80 46.95
N LYS A 645 -17.35 7.79 48.28
CA LYS A 645 -16.09 7.81 49.03
C LYS A 645 -15.38 6.45 49.04
N GLN A 646 -16.06 5.39 48.63
CA GLN A 646 -15.47 4.06 48.55
C GLN A 646 -14.51 3.95 47.36
N LYS A 647 -13.47 3.13 47.52
CA LYS A 647 -12.64 2.68 46.40
C LYS A 647 -13.50 1.90 45.40
N ALA A 648 -13.16 1.99 44.12
CA ALA A 648 -13.85 1.25 43.08
C ALA A 648 -12.87 0.66 42.07
N GLU A 649 -13.32 -0.37 41.36
CA GLU A 649 -12.62 -1.01 40.25
C GLU A 649 -13.53 -1.06 39.02
N VAL A 650 -12.96 -0.87 37.82
CA VAL A 650 -13.68 -1.10 36.56
C VAL A 650 -13.74 -2.61 36.31
N VAL A 651 -14.94 -3.10 36.01
CA VAL A 651 -15.20 -4.52 35.82
C VAL A 651 -15.88 -4.79 34.48
N ALA A 652 -15.45 -5.85 33.80
CA ALA A 652 -16.24 -6.49 32.75
C ALA A 652 -17.17 -7.51 33.39
N LEU A 653 -18.47 -7.45 33.06
CA LEU A 653 -19.47 -8.41 33.55
C LEU A 653 -19.74 -9.46 32.47
N ASN A 654 -19.78 -10.72 32.87
CA ASN A 654 -20.10 -11.85 32.00
C ASN A 654 -21.25 -12.66 32.58
N ARG A 655 -22.23 -12.97 31.73
CA ARG A 655 -23.33 -13.89 32.03
C ARG A 655 -23.30 -15.08 31.07
N PRO A 656 -22.57 -16.16 31.40
CA PRO A 656 -22.50 -17.33 30.54
C PRO A 656 -23.91 -17.91 30.34
N HIS A 657 -24.24 -18.22 29.08
CA HIS A 657 -25.58 -18.63 28.65
C HIS A 657 -26.21 -19.65 29.63
N GLY A 658 -27.36 -19.28 30.21
CA GLY A 658 -28.17 -20.16 31.06
C GLY A 658 -27.81 -20.21 32.55
N ARG A 659 -26.73 -19.57 33.02
CA ARG A 659 -26.43 -19.49 34.47
C ARG A 659 -26.82 -18.13 35.05
N GLN A 660 -27.35 -18.14 36.28
CA GLN A 660 -27.61 -16.91 37.07
C GLN A 660 -26.34 -16.31 37.71
N THR A 661 -25.18 -16.93 37.52
CA THR A 661 -23.94 -16.52 38.18
C THR A 661 -23.18 -15.50 37.36
N TRP A 662 -22.98 -14.32 37.94
CA TRP A 662 -22.18 -13.25 37.37
C TRP A 662 -20.70 -13.53 37.59
N HIS A 663 -19.91 -13.42 36.52
CA HIS A 663 -18.45 -13.40 36.61
C HIS A 663 -17.95 -12.01 36.27
N TYR A 664 -16.98 -11.51 37.04
CA TYR A 664 -16.35 -10.23 36.76
C TYR A 664 -14.84 -10.36 36.64
N VAL A 665 -14.25 -9.54 35.78
CA VAL A 665 -12.80 -9.44 35.64
C VAL A 665 -12.40 -7.97 35.68
N ALA A 666 -11.40 -7.64 36.49
CA ALA A 666 -10.90 -6.28 36.56
C ALA A 666 -10.25 -5.89 35.23
N ALA A 667 -10.55 -4.69 34.74
CA ALA A 667 -10.13 -4.22 33.40
C ALA A 667 -8.62 -4.37 33.15
N HIS A 668 -7.80 -4.12 34.17
CA HIS A 668 -6.33 -4.17 34.10
C HIS A 668 -5.73 -5.59 34.13
N SER A 669 -6.53 -6.64 34.30
CA SER A 669 -6.03 -7.98 34.66
C SER A 669 -6.18 -9.04 33.56
N SER A 670 -6.85 -8.74 32.44
CA SER A 670 -7.05 -9.75 31.36
C SER A 670 -7.46 -9.22 29.98
N ALA A 671 -7.87 -7.96 29.86
CA ALA A 671 -8.55 -7.48 28.66
C ALA A 671 -7.55 -7.00 27.61
N ALA A 672 -7.42 -7.75 26.50
CA ALA A 672 -6.67 -7.30 25.32
C ALA A 672 -7.33 -6.09 24.63
N MET A 673 -8.62 -5.86 24.91
CA MET A 673 -9.43 -4.74 24.42
C MET A 673 -10.16 -4.11 25.59
N LEU A 674 -10.09 -2.79 25.73
CA LEU A 674 -10.77 -2.06 26.80
C LEU A 674 -12.22 -1.74 26.44
N ALA A 675 -12.51 -1.48 25.17
CA ALA A 675 -13.82 -1.02 24.73
C ALA A 675 -14.39 -1.85 23.56
N THR A 676 -15.71 -1.88 23.47
CA THR A 676 -16.45 -2.28 22.27
C THR A 676 -17.17 -1.06 21.69
N ASP A 677 -17.29 -0.99 20.36
CA ASP A 677 -18.06 0.04 19.64
C ASP A 677 -19.18 -0.67 18.86
N PRO A 678 -20.36 -0.89 19.47
CA PRO A 678 -21.47 -1.53 18.79
C PRO A 678 -22.03 -0.60 17.70
N THR A 679 -22.13 -1.15 16.48
CA THR A 679 -22.66 -0.46 15.30
C THR A 679 -24.15 -0.71 15.07
N SER A 680 -24.79 -1.54 15.90
CA SER A 680 -26.22 -1.84 15.83
C SER A 680 -26.87 -1.80 17.21
N PRO A 681 -28.20 -1.52 17.28
CA PRO A 681 -28.96 -1.59 18.54
C PRO A 681 -28.84 -2.94 19.24
N ASP A 682 -28.90 -4.05 18.50
CA ASP A 682 -28.77 -5.40 19.06
C ASP A 682 -27.38 -5.65 19.65
N GLY A 683 -26.31 -5.14 19.03
CA GLY A 683 -24.97 -5.23 19.57
C GLY A 683 -24.82 -4.48 20.90
N LEU A 684 -25.44 -3.30 21.00
CA LEU A 684 -25.48 -2.53 22.24
C LEU A 684 -26.28 -3.26 23.33
N ILE A 685 -27.46 -3.75 23.00
CA ILE A 685 -28.33 -4.49 23.92
C ILE A 685 -27.62 -5.76 24.41
N SER A 686 -26.98 -6.52 23.52
CA SER A 686 -26.21 -7.71 23.88
C SER A 686 -25.06 -7.39 24.85
N TRP A 687 -24.39 -6.24 24.69
CA TRP A 687 -23.38 -5.79 25.65
C TRP A 687 -23.98 -5.42 27.01
N LEU A 688 -25.14 -4.73 27.02
CA LEU A 688 -25.87 -4.36 28.24
C LEU A 688 -26.46 -5.56 28.98
N GLU A 689 -26.89 -6.59 28.25
CA GLU A 689 -27.41 -7.84 28.80
C GLU A 689 -26.29 -8.77 29.30
N HIS A 690 -25.03 -8.47 28.93
CA HIS A 690 -23.83 -9.22 29.27
C HIS A 690 -23.82 -10.67 28.76
N ASP A 691 -24.49 -10.90 27.63
CA ASP A 691 -24.78 -12.24 27.08
C ASP A 691 -23.53 -12.97 26.57
N ASN A 692 -22.50 -12.24 26.17
CA ASN A 692 -21.28 -12.80 25.60
C ASN A 692 -20.16 -12.87 26.64
N SER A 693 -19.58 -14.04 26.82
CA SER A 693 -18.39 -14.20 27.65
C SER A 693 -17.19 -13.49 27.00
N GLY A 694 -16.52 -12.63 27.76
CA GLY A 694 -15.29 -11.96 27.33
C GLY A 694 -15.51 -10.59 26.69
N LEU A 695 -16.65 -9.94 26.93
CA LEU A 695 -16.86 -8.57 26.45
C LEU A 695 -15.91 -7.58 27.15
N PRO A 696 -15.46 -6.54 26.43
CA PRO A 696 -14.69 -5.46 27.02
C PRO A 696 -15.46 -4.71 28.12
N PRO A 697 -14.77 -4.17 29.14
CA PRO A 697 -15.40 -3.47 30.26
C PRO A 697 -16.08 -2.14 29.89
N PHE A 698 -15.75 -1.56 28.73
CA PHE A 698 -16.35 -0.32 28.24
C PHE A 698 -17.16 -0.56 26.96
N CYS A 699 -18.22 0.22 26.79
CA CYS A 699 -18.99 0.33 25.56
C CYS A 699 -18.98 1.78 25.08
N LEU A 700 -18.68 1.97 23.80
CA LEU A 700 -18.70 3.23 23.06
C LEU A 700 -19.90 3.20 22.12
N PRO A 701 -21.14 3.43 22.60
CA PRO A 701 -22.31 3.33 21.75
C PRO A 701 -22.24 4.40 20.65
N SER A 702 -22.27 3.96 19.40
CA SER A 702 -22.36 4.87 18.26
C SER A 702 -23.78 5.34 17.95
N MET A 703 -24.75 4.84 18.71
CA MET A 703 -26.19 5.05 18.55
C MET A 703 -26.75 5.58 19.88
N GLY A 704 -27.02 6.88 19.95
CA GLY A 704 -27.68 7.52 21.09
C GLY A 704 -26.92 8.70 21.66
N SER A 705 -27.35 9.12 22.85
CA SER A 705 -26.76 10.25 23.57
C SER A 705 -25.56 9.93 24.46
N PRO A 706 -25.43 8.76 25.12
CA PRO A 706 -24.23 8.50 25.88
C PRO A 706 -23.07 8.24 24.93
N ASP A 707 -21.88 8.68 25.31
CA ASP A 707 -20.67 8.41 24.53
C ASP A 707 -19.87 7.23 25.10
N LEU A 708 -20.05 6.92 26.38
CA LEU A 708 -19.35 5.85 27.08
C LEU A 708 -20.21 5.24 28.18
N ILE A 709 -20.29 3.91 28.23
CA ILE A 709 -20.99 3.14 29.26
C ILE A 709 -20.02 2.12 29.87
N PHE A 710 -20.01 1.99 31.20
CA PHE A 710 -19.22 0.97 31.91
C PHE A 710 -19.76 0.72 33.31
N VAL A 711 -19.21 -0.28 33.99
CA VAL A 711 -19.61 -0.67 35.35
C VAL A 711 -18.43 -0.56 36.32
N LEU A 712 -18.71 0.02 37.48
CA LEU A 712 -17.80 0.05 38.62
C LEU A 712 -18.27 -0.92 39.70
N ARG A 713 -17.33 -1.64 40.31
CA ARG A 713 -17.54 -2.39 41.55
C ARG A 713 -16.94 -1.62 42.72
N LEU A 714 -17.74 -1.35 43.74
CA LEU A 714 -17.30 -0.69 44.97
C LEU A 714 -16.61 -1.68 45.91
N ALA A 715 -15.84 -1.15 46.87
CA ALA A 715 -15.15 -1.96 47.88
C ALA A 715 -16.09 -2.87 48.70
N GLU A 716 -17.34 -2.45 48.92
CA GLU A 716 -18.36 -3.27 49.59
C GLU A 716 -19.00 -4.36 48.70
N GLY A 717 -18.58 -4.46 47.44
CA GLY A 717 -19.05 -5.46 46.48
C GLY A 717 -20.29 -5.08 45.68
N THR A 718 -20.84 -3.89 45.88
CA THR A 718 -21.96 -3.35 45.08
C THR A 718 -21.49 -2.83 43.73
N PHE A 719 -22.40 -2.73 42.76
CA PHE A 719 -22.11 -2.30 41.39
C PHE A 719 -22.86 -1.01 41.05
N ILE A 720 -22.22 -0.17 40.23
CA ILE A 720 -22.76 1.12 39.76
C ILE A 720 -22.55 1.19 38.26
N GLN A 721 -23.63 1.50 37.53
CA GLN A 721 -23.51 1.77 36.10
C GLN A 721 -23.15 3.23 35.88
N ILE A 722 -22.13 3.47 35.06
CA ILE A 722 -21.75 4.80 34.64
C ILE A 722 -22.24 5.01 33.21
N ILE A 723 -22.98 6.10 33.03
CA ILE A 723 -23.38 6.63 31.72
C ILE A 723 -22.68 7.97 31.57
N LEU A 724 -21.75 8.05 30.63
CA LEU A 724 -20.90 9.21 30.45
C LEU A 724 -21.19 9.86 29.09
N GLN A 725 -21.32 11.18 29.11
CA GLN A 725 -21.36 12.02 27.92
C GLN A 725 -20.12 12.94 27.93
N ALA A 726 -19.41 12.96 26.82
CA ALA A 726 -18.12 13.61 26.66
C ALA A 726 -18.21 14.85 25.77
N CYS A 727 -17.51 15.91 26.16
CA CYS A 727 -17.40 17.12 25.36
C CYS A 727 -15.94 17.58 25.33
N ALA A 728 -15.28 17.36 24.19
CA ALA A 728 -13.95 17.90 23.93
C ALA A 728 -14.06 19.41 23.67
N THR A 729 -13.72 20.24 24.66
CA THR A 729 -13.79 21.70 24.56
C THR A 729 -12.73 22.38 25.43
N SER A 730 -12.07 23.37 24.85
CA SER A 730 -11.15 24.26 25.56
C SER A 730 -11.86 25.37 26.32
N THR A 731 -13.14 25.62 26.00
CA THR A 731 -13.97 26.65 26.64
C THR A 731 -14.92 26.02 27.66
N ILE A 732 -15.33 26.84 28.63
CA ILE A 732 -16.34 26.44 29.61
C ILE A 732 -17.64 26.12 28.86
N ILE A 733 -18.22 24.94 29.12
CA ILE A 733 -19.49 24.54 28.50
C ILE A 733 -20.60 25.47 29.02
N PRO A 734 -21.37 26.13 28.13
CA PRO A 734 -22.50 26.95 28.54
C PRO A 734 -23.53 26.14 29.35
N ASN A 735 -24.15 26.78 30.35
CA ASN A 735 -25.16 26.13 31.21
C ASN A 735 -26.38 25.58 30.45
N SER A 736 -26.73 26.16 29.30
CA SER A 736 -27.79 25.62 28.42
C SER A 736 -27.38 24.26 27.87
N LYS A 737 -26.20 24.16 27.26
CA LYS A 737 -25.64 22.92 26.72
C LYS A 737 -25.37 21.88 27.80
N LEU A 738 -24.92 22.28 29.00
CA LEU A 738 -24.80 21.34 30.13
C LEU A 738 -26.15 20.74 30.53
N ARG A 739 -27.24 21.53 30.51
CA ARG A 739 -28.58 21.03 30.82
C ARG A 739 -29.09 20.08 29.74
N GLU A 740 -28.84 20.37 28.48
CA GLU A 740 -29.11 19.48 27.35
C GLU A 740 -28.39 18.14 27.52
N MET A 741 -27.08 18.15 27.75
CA MET A 741 -26.31 16.92 28.03
C MET A 741 -26.86 16.11 29.23
N ILE A 742 -27.27 16.79 30.30
CA ILE A 742 -27.88 16.10 31.45
C ILE A 742 -29.23 15.46 31.10
N GLN A 743 -30.03 16.12 30.25
CA GLN A 743 -31.31 15.60 29.78
C GLN A 743 -31.13 14.47 28.77
N ASP A 744 -30.12 14.56 27.91
CA ASP A 744 -29.80 13.53 26.93
C ASP A 744 -29.44 12.21 27.62
N THR A 745 -28.83 12.27 28.80
CA THR A 745 -28.50 11.10 29.62
C THR A 745 -29.67 10.58 30.48
N ASP A 746 -30.87 11.15 30.38
CA ASP A 746 -32.07 10.59 31.01
C ASP A 746 -32.59 9.35 30.26
N ASN A 747 -33.20 8.41 30.98
CA ASN A 747 -33.66 7.13 30.41
C ASN A 747 -34.56 7.28 29.17
N ALA A 748 -35.36 8.34 29.08
CA ALA A 748 -36.21 8.59 27.93
C ALA A 748 -35.41 8.92 26.65
N ASN A 749 -34.18 9.42 26.79
CA ASN A 749 -33.37 9.98 25.69
C ASN A 749 -32.09 9.17 25.40
N LEU A 750 -31.68 8.26 26.29
CA LEU A 750 -30.43 7.48 26.17
C LEU A 750 -30.24 6.81 24.81
N PHE A 751 -31.31 6.16 24.33
CA PHE A 751 -31.28 5.36 23.12
C PHE A 751 -32.46 5.73 22.22
N PRO A 752 -32.31 6.70 21.30
CA PRO A 752 -33.37 7.13 20.41
C PRO A 752 -33.58 6.12 19.28
N PHE A 753 -33.84 4.85 19.62
CA PHE A 753 -34.13 3.82 18.66
C PHE A 753 -35.50 4.06 18.02
N GLU A 754 -35.59 3.90 16.70
CA GLU A 754 -36.86 3.98 15.98
C GLU A 754 -37.86 2.91 16.47
N ASN A 755 -37.35 1.77 16.95
CA ASN A 755 -38.16 0.69 17.50
C ASN A 755 -38.32 0.83 19.04
N PRO A 756 -39.53 1.12 19.55
CA PRO A 756 -39.78 1.27 20.98
C PRO A 756 -39.51 0.00 21.79
N ALA A 757 -39.64 -1.19 21.19
CA ALA A 757 -39.37 -2.45 21.86
C ALA A 757 -37.87 -2.61 22.16
N LEU A 758 -37.00 -2.23 21.22
CA LEU A 758 -35.55 -2.22 21.44
C LEU A 758 -35.17 -1.20 22.50
N HIS A 759 -35.82 -0.02 22.52
CA HIS A 759 -35.59 0.99 23.55
C HIS A 759 -35.97 0.44 24.93
N GLY A 760 -37.17 -0.13 25.06
CA GLY A 760 -37.64 -0.77 26.28
C GLY A 760 -36.69 -1.87 26.77
N ARG A 761 -36.16 -2.68 25.85
CA ARG A 761 -35.18 -3.75 26.17
C ARG A 761 -33.85 -3.20 26.67
N ALA A 762 -33.30 -2.17 26.01
CA ALA A 762 -32.06 -1.54 26.44
C ALA A 762 -32.19 -0.86 27.82
N ILE A 763 -33.29 -0.16 28.07
CA ILE A 763 -33.58 0.45 29.37
C ILE A 763 -33.79 -0.62 30.45
N ALA A 764 -34.44 -1.74 30.13
CA ALA A 764 -34.56 -2.87 31.03
C ALA A 764 -33.18 -3.47 31.36
N ALA A 765 -32.32 -3.67 30.36
CA ALA A 765 -30.98 -4.22 30.55
C ALA A 765 -30.09 -3.35 31.46
N LEU A 766 -30.18 -2.01 31.34
CA LEU A 766 -29.50 -1.07 32.26
C LEU A 766 -29.92 -1.24 33.74
N GLN A 767 -31.08 -1.86 34.01
CA GLN A 767 -31.59 -2.06 35.37
C GLN A 767 -31.21 -3.42 35.97
N VAL A 768 -30.56 -4.32 35.21
CA VAL A 768 -30.36 -5.74 35.56
C VAL A 768 -29.03 -6.02 36.29
N LEU A 769 -28.28 -4.99 36.71
CA LEU A 769 -27.03 -5.18 37.45
C LEU A 769 -27.23 -6.04 38.73
N PRO A 770 -26.26 -6.92 39.08
CA PRO A 770 -26.33 -7.73 40.28
C PRO A 770 -26.44 -6.84 41.54
N ILE A 771 -27.58 -6.92 42.23
CA ILE A 771 -27.83 -6.18 43.46
C ILE A 771 -27.13 -6.93 44.60
N GLY A 772 -26.21 -6.25 45.30
CA GLY A 772 -25.58 -6.79 46.51
C GLY A 772 -26.60 -7.11 47.60
N ALA A 773 -26.29 -8.10 48.45
CA ALA A 773 -27.21 -8.67 49.44
C ALA A 773 -27.70 -7.68 50.53
N SER A 774 -27.22 -6.44 50.57
CA SER A 774 -27.71 -5.41 51.48
C SER A 774 -27.78 -4.03 50.81
N ALA A 775 -28.92 -3.35 51.00
CA ALA A 775 -29.19 -1.93 50.77
C ALA A 775 -29.63 -1.44 49.36
N THR A 776 -30.90 -1.00 49.35
CA THR A 776 -31.58 -0.02 48.47
C THR A 776 -32.07 -0.47 47.08
N ARG A 777 -33.30 -0.05 46.77
CA ARG A 777 -34.26 -0.68 45.85
C ARG A 777 -34.01 -0.50 44.34
N ARG A 778 -32.88 0.04 43.90
CA ARG A 778 -32.49 0.16 42.47
C ARG A 778 -30.96 0.25 42.35
N PRO A 779 -30.33 -0.40 41.35
CA PRO A 779 -28.91 -0.16 41.08
C PRO A 779 -28.70 1.33 40.75
N PRO A 780 -27.73 2.01 41.36
CA PRO A 780 -27.49 3.42 41.09
C PRO A 780 -26.88 3.56 39.69
N VAL A 781 -27.59 4.24 38.80
CA VAL A 781 -27.01 4.78 37.57
C VAL A 781 -26.41 6.15 37.90
N LEU A 782 -25.11 6.32 37.65
CA LEU A 782 -24.44 7.62 37.75
C LEU A 782 -24.27 8.21 36.35
N ARG A 783 -24.87 9.38 36.13
CA ARG A 783 -24.67 10.16 34.90
C ARG A 783 -23.46 11.05 35.06
N VAL A 784 -22.54 10.98 34.12
CA VAL A 784 -21.26 11.71 34.17
C VAL A 784 -21.12 12.61 32.96
N ILE A 785 -20.86 13.89 33.20
CA ILE A 785 -20.43 14.81 32.14
C ILE A 785 -18.91 14.92 32.19
N ALA A 786 -18.24 14.47 31.14
CA ALA A 786 -16.79 14.63 30.99
C ALA A 786 -16.49 15.76 30.01
N SER A 787 -15.59 16.66 30.39
CA SER A 787 -15.10 17.68 29.49
C SER A 787 -13.61 17.90 29.68
N PHE A 788 -12.91 18.20 28.60
CA PHE A 788 -11.47 18.45 28.61
C PHE A 788 -11.05 19.35 27.46
N PRO A 789 -10.05 20.24 27.64
CA PRO A 789 -9.31 20.50 28.88
C PRO A 789 -10.06 21.35 29.92
N ALA A 790 -11.20 21.95 29.56
CA ALA A 790 -12.00 22.75 30.49
C ALA A 790 -12.89 21.85 31.38
N PRO A 791 -13.05 22.15 32.69
CA PRO A 791 -13.97 21.42 33.57
C PRO A 791 -15.44 21.76 33.30
N ALA A 792 -16.32 20.78 33.51
CA ALA A 792 -17.77 20.97 33.48
C ALA A 792 -18.24 21.65 34.78
N GLN A 793 -18.80 22.85 34.69
CA GLN A 793 -19.29 23.61 35.84
C GLN A 793 -20.73 23.23 36.21
N LEU A 794 -20.91 22.04 36.78
CA LEU A 794 -22.25 21.46 37.02
C LEU A 794 -23.09 22.19 38.08
N LYS A 795 -22.48 22.99 38.97
CA LYS A 795 -23.19 23.66 40.08
C LYS A 795 -24.32 24.58 39.61
N SER A 796 -24.12 25.27 38.49
CA SER A 796 -25.12 26.19 37.91
C SER A 796 -26.12 25.51 36.98
N ALA A 797 -25.83 24.29 36.51
CA ALA A 797 -26.68 23.55 35.59
C ALA A 797 -27.59 22.52 36.28
N THR A 798 -27.33 22.20 37.56
CA THR A 798 -28.05 21.18 38.32
C THR A 798 -28.97 21.77 39.39
N ASN A 799 -30.05 21.07 39.70
CA ASN A 799 -31.01 21.44 40.74
C ASN A 799 -31.25 20.25 41.69
N LYS A 800 -32.24 20.34 42.58
CA LYS A 800 -32.58 19.23 43.50
C LYS A 800 -33.17 18.00 42.79
N SER A 801 -33.70 18.13 41.57
CA SER A 801 -34.29 17.02 40.80
C SER A 801 -33.25 16.25 39.97
N THR A 802 -32.10 16.85 39.66
CA THR A 802 -30.97 16.19 38.97
C THR A 802 -30.05 15.43 39.93
N ARG A 803 -30.62 14.59 40.81
CA ARG A 803 -29.81 13.69 41.66
C ARG A 803 -29.14 12.62 40.78
N GLY A 804 -27.90 12.25 41.12
CA GLY A 804 -27.14 11.23 40.37
C GLY A 804 -26.39 11.76 39.14
N VAL A 805 -26.03 13.05 39.12
CA VAL A 805 -25.16 13.66 38.11
C VAL A 805 -23.82 14.01 38.74
N ALA A 806 -22.72 13.69 38.06
CA ALA A 806 -21.37 14.08 38.43
C ALA A 806 -20.60 14.57 37.20
N GLY A 807 -19.48 15.26 37.43
CA GLY A 807 -18.60 15.76 36.38
C GLY A 807 -17.22 15.12 36.50
N LEU A 808 -16.54 14.86 35.40
CA LEU A 808 -15.15 14.39 35.46
C LEU A 808 -14.28 15.41 36.21
N ASN A 809 -13.51 14.95 37.19
CA ASN A 809 -12.56 15.81 37.90
C ASN A 809 -11.32 16.05 37.01
N THR A 810 -11.35 17.09 36.19
CA THR A 810 -10.27 17.39 35.24
C THR A 810 -8.93 17.69 35.89
N GLY A 811 -8.91 18.19 37.13
CA GLY A 811 -7.67 18.38 37.89
C GLY A 811 -6.99 17.05 38.20
N VAL A 812 -7.75 16.10 38.74
CA VAL A 812 -7.27 14.74 39.01
C VAL A 812 -6.94 14.00 37.71
N PHE A 813 -7.72 14.23 36.65
CA PHE A 813 -7.42 13.71 35.31
C PHE A 813 -6.02 14.11 34.86
N LYS A 814 -5.71 15.41 34.87
CA LYS A 814 -4.39 15.93 34.50
C LYS A 814 -3.29 15.31 35.36
N THR A 815 -3.44 15.30 36.69
CA THR A 815 -2.42 14.76 37.59
C THR A 815 -2.13 13.28 37.38
N LEU A 816 -3.16 12.46 37.10
CA LEU A 816 -2.96 11.02 36.86
C LEU A 816 -2.45 10.75 35.44
N ALA A 817 -2.96 11.44 34.43
CA ALA A 817 -2.46 11.33 33.07
C ALA A 817 -0.96 11.70 33.00
N ALA A 818 -0.51 12.69 33.78
CA ALA A 818 0.91 13.05 33.86
C ALA A 818 1.81 11.94 34.45
N LYS A 819 1.23 10.89 35.06
CA LYS A 819 1.98 9.78 35.66
C LYS A 819 2.03 8.53 34.78
N ILE A 820 1.20 8.45 33.75
CA ILE A 820 1.17 7.30 32.83
C ILE A 820 2.28 7.51 31.80
N PRO A 821 3.32 6.65 31.75
CA PRO A 821 4.41 6.82 30.80
C PRO A 821 3.93 6.72 29.34
N ALA A 822 4.47 7.56 28.45
CA ALA A 822 4.17 7.48 27.02
C ALA A 822 4.56 6.12 26.40
N SER A 823 5.59 5.46 26.94
CA SER A 823 6.01 4.11 26.55
C SER A 823 4.95 3.05 26.87
N GLU A 824 4.23 3.16 27.99
CA GLU A 824 3.15 2.24 28.36
C GLU A 824 1.98 2.35 27.37
N ILE A 825 1.67 3.56 26.91
CA ILE A 825 0.64 3.81 25.90
C ILE A 825 1.05 3.24 24.55
N LEU A 826 2.31 3.44 24.16
CA LEU A 826 2.86 2.87 22.94
C LEU A 826 2.80 1.34 22.96
N GLU A 827 3.18 0.72 24.06
CA GLU A 827 3.07 -0.74 24.24
C GLU A 827 1.60 -1.19 24.12
N ASN A 828 0.67 -0.54 24.82
CA ASN A 828 -0.75 -0.86 24.75
C ASN A 828 -1.31 -0.69 23.32
N MET A 829 -0.91 0.36 22.61
CA MET A 829 -1.27 0.59 21.21
C MET A 829 -0.78 -0.55 20.33
N ILE A 830 0.49 -0.93 20.45
CA ILE A 830 1.11 -1.98 19.63
C ILE A 830 0.52 -3.35 19.96
N GLU A 831 0.28 -3.68 21.24
CA GLU A 831 -0.36 -4.93 21.65
C GLU A 831 -1.79 -5.05 21.10
N ALA A 832 -2.57 -3.96 21.17
CA ALA A 832 -3.93 -3.92 20.62
C ALA A 832 -3.94 -4.12 19.10
N VAL A 833 -2.97 -3.53 18.39
CA VAL A 833 -2.86 -3.60 16.94
C VAL A 833 -2.42 -4.98 16.45
N THR A 834 -1.49 -5.62 17.17
CA THR A 834 -0.94 -6.94 16.83
C THR A 834 -1.79 -8.10 17.34
N GLY A 835 -2.89 -7.83 18.06
CA GLY A 835 -3.79 -8.84 18.61
C GLY A 835 -3.13 -9.75 19.67
N GLY A 836 -1.99 -9.32 20.22
CA GLY A 836 -1.16 -10.13 21.10
C GLY A 836 -1.62 -10.10 22.55
N LYS A 837 -1.97 -11.26 23.12
CA LYS A 837 -1.93 -11.41 24.57
C LYS A 837 -0.46 -11.55 24.99
N SER A 838 0.08 -10.53 25.62
CA SER A 838 1.37 -10.60 26.30
C SER A 838 1.25 -11.53 27.51
N ASP A 839 1.94 -12.67 27.49
CA ASP A 839 2.16 -13.51 28.68
C ASP A 839 3.15 -12.81 29.62
N ARG A 840 2.83 -11.59 30.07
CA ARG A 840 3.61 -10.89 31.10
C ARG A 840 3.45 -11.66 32.41
N LYS A 841 4.38 -12.61 32.64
CA LYS A 841 4.58 -13.27 33.93
C LYS A 841 4.75 -12.20 35.01
N ARG A 842 3.80 -12.16 35.94
CA ARG A 842 3.85 -11.35 37.17
C ARG A 842 5.12 -11.70 37.95
N SER A 843 6.10 -10.80 37.96
CA SER A 843 7.21 -10.83 38.91
C SER A 843 7.45 -9.43 39.46
N ALA A 844 6.59 -8.95 40.36
CA ALA A 844 6.88 -7.72 41.11
C ALA A 844 6.07 -7.49 42.39
N VAL A 845 4.99 -8.22 42.70
CA VAL A 845 4.09 -7.81 43.80
C VAL A 845 3.86 -8.85 44.91
N ASP A 846 4.31 -10.11 44.76
CA ASP A 846 4.06 -11.15 45.79
C ASP A 846 5.21 -11.40 46.78
N SER A 847 6.23 -10.52 46.84
CA SER A 847 7.38 -10.70 47.73
C SER A 847 7.35 -9.91 49.05
N GLU A 848 6.22 -9.31 49.45
CA GLU A 848 6.17 -8.50 50.70
C GLU A 848 5.02 -8.79 51.67
N SER A 849 4.26 -9.89 51.54
CA SER A 849 3.14 -10.17 52.45
C SER A 849 3.11 -11.57 53.06
N LEU A 850 4.26 -12.12 53.47
CA LEU A 850 4.33 -13.38 54.20
C LEU A 850 5.35 -13.35 55.36
N GLU A 851 5.26 -12.35 56.22
CA GLU A 851 5.73 -12.48 57.61
C GLU A 851 4.70 -11.88 58.56
N THR A 852 3.86 -12.74 59.15
CA THR A 852 3.44 -12.72 60.56
C THR A 852 2.25 -13.65 60.79
N THR A 853 2.49 -14.94 61.05
CA THR A 853 1.68 -15.66 62.03
C THR A 853 2.46 -16.81 62.66
N LYS A 854 2.81 -16.63 63.94
CA LYS A 854 3.41 -17.63 64.83
C LYS A 854 2.36 -18.63 65.33
N ARG A 855 2.85 -19.84 65.69
CA ARG A 855 2.24 -20.97 66.44
C ARG A 855 1.39 -21.93 65.59
N ARG A 856 1.48 -23.26 65.74
CA ARG A 856 1.88 -24.08 66.90
C ARG A 856 2.36 -25.47 66.43
N ARG A 857 3.44 -25.98 67.04
CA ARG A 857 3.95 -27.35 66.92
C ARG A 857 2.91 -28.38 67.35
N THR A 858 2.82 -29.49 66.63
CA THR A 858 2.49 -30.82 67.19
C THR A 858 3.22 -31.89 66.38
N SER A 859 3.87 -32.78 67.12
CA SER A 859 4.73 -33.88 66.70
C SER A 859 3.96 -35.18 66.55
N GLN A 860 4.33 -36.03 65.59
CA GLN A 860 4.25 -37.52 65.60
C GLN A 860 4.91 -38.00 64.29
N SER A 861 6.14 -38.54 64.28
CA SER A 861 6.58 -39.92 64.59
C SER A 861 6.18 -40.98 63.55
N GLY A 862 7.18 -41.65 62.97
CA GLY A 862 7.04 -42.90 62.20
C GLY A 862 8.06 -43.01 61.06
N THR A 863 9.34 -43.33 61.33
CA THR A 863 9.95 -44.68 61.24
C THR A 863 9.91 -45.31 59.84
N GLY A 864 11.09 -45.49 59.21
CA GLY A 864 11.23 -46.37 58.04
C GLY A 864 12.46 -46.07 57.17
N VAL A 865 13.60 -46.64 57.55
CA VAL A 865 14.89 -46.78 56.81
C VAL A 865 15.16 -48.31 56.81
N PRO A 866 16.02 -48.96 55.97
CA PRO A 866 16.98 -48.49 54.96
C PRO A 866 17.00 -49.30 53.62
N THR A 867 18.00 -48.94 52.80
CA THR A 867 18.88 -49.80 51.94
C THR A 867 18.69 -49.53 50.45
N ARG A 868 19.72 -49.50 49.58
CA ARG A 868 21.19 -49.62 49.68
C ARG A 868 21.75 -49.21 48.32
N ARG A 869 22.96 -48.62 48.31
CA ARG A 869 24.05 -48.75 47.30
C ARG A 869 23.76 -48.39 45.82
N SER A 870 24.67 -47.83 45.05
CA SER A 870 26.04 -47.33 45.23
C SER A 870 26.47 -46.72 43.88
N THR A 871 27.32 -45.68 43.93
CA THR A 871 28.53 -45.43 43.11
C THR A 871 28.45 -45.60 41.57
N ARG A 872 29.04 -44.79 40.70
CA ARG A 872 30.19 -43.87 40.72
C ARG A 872 30.18 -43.20 39.32
N SER A 873 30.48 -41.90 39.20
CA SER A 873 31.66 -41.32 38.52
C SER A 873 31.96 -41.83 37.11
N GLN A 874 32.28 -41.03 36.09
CA GLN A 874 33.00 -39.76 36.03
C GLN A 874 32.87 -39.22 34.58
N ARG A 875 32.56 -37.93 34.42
CA ARG A 875 33.34 -36.90 33.67
C ARG A 875 33.99 -37.33 32.34
N GLY A 876 33.48 -36.71 31.27
CA GLY A 876 34.18 -36.21 30.10
C GLY A 876 33.46 -34.93 29.69
#